data_AF-A0A958X8U4-F1
#
_entry.id   AF-A0A958X8U4-F1
#
_cell.length_a   1.000
_cell.length_b   1.000
_cell.length_c   1.000
_cell.angle_alpha   90.00
_cell.angle_beta   90.00
_cell.angle_gamma   90.00
#
_symmetry.space_group_name_H-M   'P 1'
#
loop_
_entity.id
_entity.type
_entity.pdbx_description
1 polymer ?
#
loop_
_entity_poly.entity_id
_entity_poly.type
_entity_poly.pdbx_seq_one_letter_code
_entity_poly.pdbx_strand_id
1 'polypeptide(L)'
;MKKIFLPLLTFILYLTSVTGQGVNVDIFASEKHQQIDGFGAHQGGAAVKTIWWQQLYYDDMGASIYRVDLTPRLVAPYSNLSYYSPWFMGSQTDNVFNLEDPDNPDGPEGNRVRTYTGAQDYSRLFGGLNAPIAVMGPDIDANVALFNYPNDGAIQAGLDRQAQLGDFKLIGSLWSPVPWVKVSSGNTYNQNWWPGPVSGTPWPFIWGGNFAGGKLDVSGTLLPEFDDAALGGTGPTSALTQFARSTAAYVRGFQQHFGISFYAISIQNELNFEQFYNSATYPLSSQYITALKAIRAEFDQYDDLKDIRIMGPEDLLGGDAYGLWQYGGAGNPTHKNLQYLQHIAADPTASAAIDFFCIHGYDSDGVSSAGANSTSWNRWVNGWQASPAPGIPANVAGFSSYGKKSWMTETSGENAAWIYPTNGFPNNGGWSIALKIHQALSVGMESAWLYWTFSEDPGTSQVGEFALTSQTAGNTSPKYVGAKHFFKYIRPGAWRVGASVAGNGDLLAGAYLHEDNKTLTAVLINAGTMALTVTVNLHDAPVLPNTLNVFTSDNSNLWQASTASINQGSFQVTIPAYGVVTVIADGVSTTGTESISDGSEQFFRNHPNPFADQTRLQFRIAKQGRVSLWVEDESGRRVSVLQDDVLTSPGLHEVLFTP
;
A
#
# COMPACT_ATOMS: atom_id res chain seq x y z
N MET A 1 -23.21 -1.00 85.58
CA MET A 1 -22.95 -0.48 84.23
C MET A 1 -21.96 -1.42 83.54
N LYS A 2 -22.34 -1.90 82.35
CA LYS A 2 -21.64 -2.95 81.58
C LYS A 2 -20.22 -2.50 81.20
N LYS A 3 -19.20 -3.28 81.56
CA LYS A 3 -17.86 -3.20 80.96
C LYS A 3 -17.77 -4.31 79.90
N ILE A 4 -17.72 -3.90 78.64
CA ILE A 4 -17.61 -4.76 77.47
C ILE A 4 -16.13 -5.16 77.33
N PHE A 5 -15.87 -6.47 77.29
CA PHE A 5 -14.58 -7.03 76.89
C PHE A 5 -14.49 -7.00 75.36
N LEU A 6 -13.47 -6.34 74.81
CA LEU A 6 -13.05 -6.54 73.42
C LEU A 6 -12.01 -7.66 73.37
N PRO A 7 -12.18 -8.71 72.55
CA PRO A 7 -11.09 -9.64 72.26
C PRO A 7 -10.12 -9.00 71.25
N LEU A 8 -8.82 -9.18 71.51
CA LEU A 8 -7.74 -8.84 70.61
C LEU A 8 -7.90 -9.67 69.32
N LEU A 9 -8.19 -9.02 68.19
CA LEU A 9 -8.25 -9.66 66.88
C LEU A 9 -6.86 -9.55 66.23
N THR A 10 -6.11 -10.65 66.17
CA THR A 10 -4.83 -10.72 65.47
C THR A 10 -5.10 -10.90 63.98
N PHE A 11 -4.85 -9.86 63.18
CA PHE A 11 -4.83 -9.98 61.71
C PHE A 11 -3.50 -10.60 61.28
N ILE A 12 -3.53 -11.85 60.83
CA ILE A 12 -2.45 -12.43 60.03
C ILE A 12 -2.71 -12.01 58.58
N LEU A 13 -2.00 -11.00 58.10
CA LEU A 13 -1.93 -10.71 56.66
C LEU A 13 -1.17 -11.86 55.99
N TYR A 14 -1.90 -12.71 55.27
CA TYR A 14 -1.29 -13.48 54.19
C TYR A 14 -1.01 -12.49 53.05
N LEU A 15 0.24 -12.02 52.97
CA LEU A 15 0.78 -11.46 51.73
C LEU A 15 0.91 -12.61 50.74
N THR A 16 -0.18 -12.90 50.01
CA THR A 16 -0.03 -13.59 48.73
C THR A 16 0.76 -12.65 47.84
N SER A 17 2.01 -12.98 47.57
CA SER A 17 2.76 -12.38 46.48
C SER A 17 1.95 -12.64 45.21
N VAL A 18 1.20 -11.65 44.75
CA VAL A 18 0.72 -11.60 43.38
C VAL A 18 1.99 -11.45 42.56
N THR A 19 2.53 -12.57 42.07
CA THR A 19 3.49 -12.53 40.98
C THR A 19 2.78 -11.78 39.86
N GLY A 20 3.23 -10.57 39.56
CA GLY A 20 2.68 -9.79 38.46
C GLY A 20 2.62 -10.69 37.23
N GLN A 21 1.43 -10.80 36.64
CA GLN A 21 1.23 -11.59 35.43
C GLN A 21 2.19 -11.02 34.37
N GLY A 22 3.23 -11.77 34.01
CA GLY A 22 4.20 -11.34 33.00
C GLY A 22 3.48 -11.10 31.68
N VAL A 23 3.84 -10.03 30.98
CA VAL A 23 3.37 -9.77 29.62
C VAL A 23 4.19 -10.64 28.68
N ASN A 24 3.53 -11.56 27.98
CA ASN A 24 4.17 -12.51 27.08
C ASN A 24 3.74 -12.25 25.63
N VAL A 25 4.68 -12.40 24.71
CA VAL A 25 4.44 -12.44 23.27
C VAL A 25 4.92 -13.78 22.75
N ASP A 26 4.02 -14.53 22.12
CA ASP A 26 4.34 -15.82 21.51
C ASP A 26 4.31 -15.67 19.98
N ILE A 27 5.43 -16.00 19.32
CA ILE A 27 5.58 -15.96 17.86
C ILE A 27 5.65 -17.38 17.33
N PHE A 28 4.83 -17.72 16.34
CA PHE A 28 4.74 -19.05 15.73
C PHE A 28 5.21 -18.98 14.28
N ALA A 29 6.48 -19.30 14.04
CA ALA A 29 7.09 -19.15 12.70
C ALA A 29 6.45 -20.05 11.62
N SER A 30 5.78 -21.13 12.05
CA SER A 30 5.05 -22.09 11.21
C SER A 30 3.68 -21.56 10.74
N GLU A 31 3.05 -20.65 11.48
CA GLU A 31 1.72 -20.11 11.16
C GLU A 31 1.85 -18.96 10.15
N LYS A 32 1.93 -19.29 8.86
CA LYS A 32 2.03 -18.28 7.78
C LYS A 32 0.67 -17.69 7.43
N HIS A 33 0.63 -16.38 7.26
CA HIS A 33 -0.52 -15.62 6.77
C HIS A 33 -0.27 -15.11 5.34
N GLN A 34 -0.25 -13.80 5.11
CA GLN A 34 0.08 -13.22 3.80
C GLN A 34 1.58 -13.00 3.62
N GLN A 35 2.04 -13.04 2.37
CA GLN A 35 3.39 -12.64 1.99
C GLN A 35 3.45 -11.13 1.77
N ILE A 36 4.55 -10.50 2.17
CA ILE A 36 4.78 -9.07 2.05
C ILE A 36 5.47 -8.78 0.71
N ASP A 37 4.86 -7.92 -0.10
CA ASP A 37 5.39 -7.44 -1.38
C ASP A 37 6.37 -6.29 -1.22
N GLY A 38 6.22 -5.51 -0.14
CA GLY A 38 7.13 -4.43 0.21
C GLY A 38 6.45 -3.19 0.75
N PHE A 39 7.24 -2.12 0.79
CA PHE A 39 6.85 -0.83 1.34
C PHE A 39 7.37 0.29 0.47
N GLY A 40 6.68 1.44 0.51
CA GLY A 40 7.00 2.52 -0.40
C GLY A 40 6.33 3.84 -0.08
N ALA A 41 6.43 4.74 -1.04
CA ALA A 41 5.66 5.97 -1.11
C ALA A 41 5.67 6.51 -2.55
N HIS A 42 4.79 7.45 -2.83
CA HIS A 42 4.91 8.33 -3.98
C HIS A 42 5.90 9.48 -3.69
N GLN A 43 6.48 10.04 -4.75
CA GLN A 43 7.19 11.31 -4.74
C GLN A 43 7.20 11.87 -6.15
N GLY A 44 7.17 13.19 -6.30
CA GLY A 44 7.51 13.87 -7.56
C GLY A 44 8.50 15.01 -7.35
N GLY A 45 8.73 15.78 -8.41
CA GLY A 45 9.44 17.06 -8.33
C GLY A 45 10.96 16.94 -8.25
N ALA A 46 11.60 17.91 -7.58
CA ALA A 46 13.06 17.98 -7.53
C ALA A 46 13.68 16.99 -6.52
N ALA A 47 12.90 16.54 -5.52
CA ALA A 47 13.39 15.68 -4.43
C ALA A 47 14.03 14.37 -4.92
N VAL A 48 13.38 13.68 -5.86
CA VAL A 48 13.79 12.37 -6.41
C VAL A 48 15.16 12.38 -7.11
N LYS A 49 15.66 13.56 -7.46
CA LYS A 49 16.96 13.76 -8.13
C LYS A 49 18.11 13.96 -7.16
N THR A 50 17.82 14.08 -5.87
CA THR A 50 18.82 14.40 -4.85
C THR A 50 19.38 13.12 -4.21
N ILE A 51 20.69 13.11 -3.94
CA ILE A 51 21.38 11.94 -3.36
C ILE A 51 20.85 11.61 -1.96
N TRP A 52 20.59 12.63 -1.13
CA TRP A 52 20.09 12.42 0.23
C TRP A 52 18.73 11.71 0.24
N TRP A 53 17.86 12.06 -0.71
CA TRP A 53 16.54 11.44 -0.84
C TRP A 53 16.68 9.96 -1.18
N GLN A 54 17.52 9.64 -2.18
CA GLN A 54 17.75 8.26 -2.61
C GLN A 54 18.39 7.42 -1.51
N GLN A 55 19.31 8.00 -0.74
CA GLN A 55 19.91 7.34 0.42
C GLN A 55 18.89 7.05 1.53
N LEU A 56 18.01 8.00 1.86
CA LEU A 56 17.01 7.75 2.90
C LEU A 56 15.94 6.76 2.45
N TYR A 57 15.48 6.87 1.20
CA TYR A 57 14.41 6.05 0.63
C TYR A 57 14.87 4.61 0.38
N TYR A 58 15.95 4.43 -0.38
CA TYR A 58 16.41 3.09 -0.78
C TYR A 58 17.44 2.50 0.17
N ASP A 59 18.40 3.28 0.66
CA ASP A 59 19.52 2.71 1.44
C ASP A 59 19.18 2.57 2.94
N ASP A 60 18.50 3.56 3.54
CA ASP A 60 18.14 3.50 4.96
C ASP A 60 16.78 2.85 5.22
N MET A 61 15.69 3.26 4.55
CA MET A 61 14.40 2.57 4.70
C MET A 61 14.34 1.24 3.94
N GLY A 62 15.08 1.08 2.86
CA GLY A 62 14.92 -0.09 2.00
C GLY A 62 13.55 -0.13 1.31
N ALA A 63 12.94 1.02 0.99
CA ALA A 63 11.68 1.06 0.28
C ALA A 63 11.83 0.35 -1.08
N SER A 64 10.99 -0.66 -1.32
CA SER A 64 11.07 -1.56 -2.47
C SER A 64 9.94 -1.34 -3.48
N ILE A 65 9.03 -0.42 -3.20
CA ILE A 65 7.93 -0.06 -4.08
C ILE A 65 7.96 1.45 -4.29
N TYR A 66 7.96 1.88 -5.55
CA TYR A 66 7.87 3.30 -5.90
C TYR A 66 6.61 3.56 -6.73
N ARG A 67 5.77 4.50 -6.29
CA ARG A 67 4.48 4.83 -6.91
C ARG A 67 4.56 6.14 -7.68
N VAL A 68 4.11 6.15 -8.94
CA VAL A 68 4.11 7.34 -9.80
C VAL A 68 2.71 7.75 -10.24
N ASP A 69 2.54 9.05 -10.50
CA ASP A 69 1.35 9.61 -11.16
C ASP A 69 1.38 9.31 -12.67
N LEU A 70 0.38 8.57 -13.13
CA LEU A 70 0.19 8.20 -14.53
C LEU A 70 -0.75 9.15 -15.30
N THR A 71 -1.09 10.30 -14.74
CA THR A 71 -1.79 11.36 -15.48
C THR A 71 -1.00 11.71 -16.75
N PRO A 72 -1.55 11.53 -17.95
CA PRO A 72 -0.79 11.72 -19.18
C PRO A 72 -0.32 13.16 -19.36
N ARG A 73 0.92 13.33 -19.82
CA ARG A 73 1.47 14.66 -20.15
C ARG A 73 1.69 14.76 -21.65
N LEU A 74 0.95 15.64 -22.30
CA LEU A 74 1.01 15.79 -23.75
C LEU A 74 2.12 16.74 -24.18
N VAL A 75 2.67 16.52 -25.37
CA VAL A 75 3.52 17.47 -26.07
C VAL A 75 2.67 18.68 -26.47
N ALA A 76 3.14 19.87 -26.09
CA ALA A 76 2.44 21.10 -26.42
C ALA A 76 2.50 21.40 -27.93
N PRO A 77 1.38 21.76 -28.59
CA PRO A 77 1.38 22.10 -30.01
C PRO A 77 2.05 23.45 -30.34
N TYR A 78 2.50 24.20 -29.33
CA TYR A 78 3.08 25.53 -29.46
C TYR A 78 4.34 25.66 -28.61
N SER A 79 5.35 26.38 -29.11
CA SER A 79 6.71 26.41 -28.57
C SER A 79 7.05 27.59 -27.64
N ASN A 80 6.12 28.52 -27.42
CA ASN A 80 6.29 29.61 -26.48
C ASN A 80 5.64 29.27 -25.14
N LEU A 81 6.19 29.76 -24.03
CA LEU A 81 5.66 29.56 -22.66
C LEU A 81 4.19 30.00 -22.51
N SER A 82 3.63 30.69 -23.50
CA SER A 82 2.22 31.06 -23.60
C SER A 82 1.28 29.87 -23.77
N TYR A 83 1.79 28.69 -24.12
CA TYR A 83 0.94 27.54 -24.43
C TYR A 83 1.61 26.18 -24.27
N TYR A 84 2.03 25.87 -23.05
CA TYR A 84 2.03 24.48 -22.63
C TYR A 84 0.60 24.14 -22.20
N SER A 85 -0.22 23.57 -23.06
CA SER A 85 -1.39 22.80 -22.60
C SER A 85 -0.85 21.78 -21.57
N PRO A 86 -1.11 21.88 -20.23
CA PRO A 86 -2.20 22.54 -19.51
C PRO A 86 -1.79 23.61 -18.45
N TRP A 87 -0.58 24.16 -18.51
CA TRP A 87 0.08 24.96 -17.47
C TRP A 87 -0.37 26.42 -17.48
N PHE A 88 -1.39 26.71 -16.69
CA PHE A 88 -1.75 28.06 -16.30
C PHE A 88 -0.96 28.41 -15.02
N MET A 89 0.23 29.06 -15.14
CA MET A 89 0.85 29.97 -14.14
C MET A 89 2.33 30.35 -14.44
N GLY A 90 2.61 31.67 -14.59
CA GLY A 90 3.82 32.37 -14.10
C GLY A 90 5.10 32.53 -14.98
N SER A 91 5.42 33.75 -15.40
CA SER A 91 6.62 34.53 -14.97
C SER A 91 6.91 35.74 -15.87
N GLN A 92 7.11 36.92 -15.25
CA GLN A 92 7.88 38.13 -15.65
C GLN A 92 7.96 38.61 -17.11
N THR A 93 7.18 38.03 -18.01
CA THR A 93 7.13 38.33 -19.43
C THR A 93 5.68 38.68 -19.77
N ASP A 94 5.50 39.63 -20.68
CA ASP A 94 4.21 40.03 -21.25
C ASP A 94 3.52 38.82 -21.90
N ASN A 95 2.89 37.99 -21.07
CA ASN A 95 2.03 36.91 -21.51
C ASN A 95 0.67 37.53 -21.83
N VAL A 96 0.08 37.16 -22.97
CA VAL A 96 -1.30 37.51 -23.34
C VAL A 96 -2.35 37.03 -22.32
N PHE A 97 -1.96 36.19 -21.35
CA PHE A 97 -2.77 35.69 -20.24
C PHE A 97 -2.37 36.21 -18.86
N ASN A 98 -1.57 37.28 -18.80
CA ASN A 98 -1.03 37.84 -17.56
C ASN A 98 -2.12 37.91 -16.47
N LEU A 99 -2.00 37.05 -15.47
CA LEU A 99 -2.92 37.01 -14.35
C LEU A 99 -2.81 38.28 -13.49
N GLU A 100 -1.69 38.98 -13.58
CA GLU A 100 -1.52 40.29 -12.96
C GLU A 100 -2.17 41.42 -13.78
N ASP A 101 -2.86 41.12 -14.89
CA ASP A 101 -3.62 42.11 -15.67
C ASP A 101 -4.84 42.59 -14.85
N PRO A 102 -4.79 43.83 -14.32
CA PRO A 102 -5.89 44.35 -13.53
C PRO A 102 -7.16 44.60 -14.37
N ASP A 103 -7.04 44.64 -15.70
CA ASP A 103 -8.17 44.78 -16.63
C ASP A 103 -8.82 43.42 -16.97
N ASN A 104 -8.16 42.29 -16.64
CA ASN A 104 -8.68 40.94 -16.81
C ASN A 104 -8.38 40.01 -15.61
N PRO A 105 -8.85 40.34 -14.40
CA PRO A 105 -8.46 39.66 -13.16
C PRO A 105 -8.97 38.23 -13.05
N ASP A 106 -9.93 37.82 -13.89
CA ASP A 106 -10.48 36.47 -13.91
C ASP A 106 -9.99 35.63 -15.09
N GLY A 107 -9.06 36.16 -15.90
CA GLY A 107 -8.56 35.47 -17.09
C GLY A 107 -9.58 35.41 -18.23
N PRO A 108 -9.23 34.73 -19.34
CA PRO A 108 -10.11 34.65 -20.51
C PRO A 108 -11.51 34.16 -20.15
N GLU A 109 -12.54 34.79 -20.72
CA GLU A 109 -13.96 34.41 -20.53
C GLU A 109 -14.49 34.53 -19.10
N GLY A 110 -13.80 35.30 -18.24
CA GLY A 110 -14.17 35.44 -16.83
C GLY A 110 -13.90 34.18 -16.01
N ASN A 111 -13.00 33.30 -16.49
CA ASN A 111 -12.56 32.14 -15.74
C ASN A 111 -11.07 31.85 -15.95
N ARG A 112 -10.43 31.39 -14.88
CA ARG A 112 -8.99 31.11 -14.80
C ARG A 112 -8.64 29.70 -15.27
N VAL A 113 -9.58 29.04 -15.95
CA VAL A 113 -9.45 27.65 -16.39
C VAL A 113 -10.11 27.43 -17.75
N ARG A 114 -9.67 26.37 -18.44
CA ARG A 114 -10.32 25.89 -19.66
C ARG A 114 -11.21 24.70 -19.35
N THR A 115 -12.52 24.85 -19.51
CA THR A 115 -13.52 23.79 -19.33
C THR A 115 -13.56 22.83 -20.52
N TYR A 116 -13.88 21.56 -20.24
CA TYR A 116 -14.06 20.49 -21.24
C TYR A 116 -15.36 19.72 -20.96
N THR A 117 -16.48 20.43 -21.01
CA THR A 117 -17.81 19.91 -20.66
C THR A 117 -18.54 19.24 -21.83
N GLY A 118 -18.04 19.41 -23.05
CA GLY A 118 -18.53 18.73 -24.25
C GLY A 118 -17.74 19.08 -25.51
N ALA A 119 -18.14 18.52 -26.64
CA ALA A 119 -17.45 18.64 -27.94
C ALA A 119 -17.17 20.08 -28.39
N GLN A 120 -18.06 21.02 -28.06
CA GLN A 120 -17.89 22.44 -28.34
C GLN A 120 -16.63 23.04 -27.71
N ASP A 121 -16.11 22.44 -26.63
CA ASP A 121 -14.90 22.90 -25.94
C ASP A 121 -13.61 22.42 -26.61
N TYR A 122 -13.66 21.36 -27.45
CA TYR A 122 -12.46 20.66 -27.93
C TYR A 122 -11.65 21.46 -28.96
N SER A 123 -12.30 22.41 -29.64
CA SER A 123 -11.68 23.29 -30.63
C SER A 123 -11.92 24.77 -30.35
N ARG A 124 -12.48 25.12 -29.18
CA ARG A 124 -12.78 26.53 -28.87
C ARG A 124 -11.50 27.31 -28.60
N LEU A 125 -11.52 28.58 -29.01
CA LEU A 125 -10.48 29.53 -28.60
C LEU A 125 -10.55 29.72 -27.09
N PHE A 126 -9.41 29.70 -26.42
CA PHE A 126 -9.28 30.13 -25.03
C PHE A 126 -8.17 31.16 -24.99
N GLY A 127 -8.52 32.41 -24.70
CA GLY A 127 -7.55 33.50 -24.74
C GLY A 127 -6.94 33.72 -26.15
N GLY A 128 -7.73 33.51 -27.20
CA GLY A 128 -7.28 33.74 -28.59
C GLY A 128 -6.43 32.61 -29.20
N LEU A 129 -6.18 31.52 -28.48
CA LEU A 129 -5.46 30.34 -28.98
C LEU A 129 -6.38 29.11 -29.04
N ASN A 130 -6.19 28.26 -30.05
CA ASN A 130 -6.93 27.00 -30.24
C ASN A 130 -6.07 25.81 -29.77
N ALA A 131 -6.54 25.01 -28.81
CA ALA A 131 -5.86 23.74 -28.47
C ALA A 131 -6.74 22.62 -28.99
N PRO A 132 -6.38 22.03 -30.14
CA PRO A 132 -7.02 20.79 -30.54
C PRO A 132 -6.72 19.72 -29.49
N ILE A 133 -7.68 18.81 -29.35
CA ILE A 133 -7.51 17.58 -28.58
C ILE A 133 -6.54 16.63 -29.28
N ALA A 134 -5.88 15.75 -28.52
CA ALA A 134 -5.12 14.65 -29.09
C ALA A 134 -6.03 13.45 -29.30
N VAL A 135 -6.21 13.04 -30.56
CA VAL A 135 -6.95 11.84 -30.96
C VAL A 135 -5.98 10.67 -31.09
N MET A 136 -6.30 9.56 -30.45
CA MET A 136 -5.54 8.32 -30.44
C MET A 136 -5.99 7.41 -31.58
N GLY A 137 -5.08 7.13 -32.51
CA GLY A 137 -5.28 6.18 -33.59
C GLY A 137 -5.01 4.72 -33.17
N PRO A 138 -5.17 3.75 -34.07
CA PRO A 138 -4.83 2.35 -33.80
C PRO A 138 -3.32 2.09 -33.70
N ASP A 139 -2.47 2.98 -34.22
CA ASP A 139 -1.01 2.87 -34.09
C ASP A 139 -0.56 3.46 -32.74
N ILE A 140 -0.26 2.57 -31.79
CA ILE A 140 0.19 2.94 -30.45
C ILE A 140 1.54 3.67 -30.46
N ASP A 141 2.45 3.38 -31.40
CA ASP A 141 3.77 4.04 -31.41
C ASP A 141 3.65 5.48 -31.92
N ALA A 142 2.71 5.73 -32.85
CA ALA A 142 2.31 7.09 -33.21
C ALA A 142 1.67 7.83 -32.02
N ASN A 143 0.85 7.15 -31.21
CA ASN A 143 0.24 7.73 -30.02
C ASN A 143 1.29 8.05 -28.93
N VAL A 144 2.30 7.19 -28.74
CA VAL A 144 3.41 7.43 -27.78
C VAL A 144 4.10 8.77 -28.05
N ALA A 145 4.29 9.12 -29.33
CA ALA A 145 4.94 10.37 -29.73
C ALA A 145 4.15 11.64 -29.36
N LEU A 146 2.90 11.52 -28.92
CA LEU A 146 2.07 12.64 -28.46
C LEU A 146 2.36 13.03 -27.01
N PHE A 147 3.12 12.23 -26.27
CA PHE A 147 3.38 12.43 -24.84
C PHE A 147 4.81 12.85 -24.53
N ASN A 148 4.97 13.48 -23.37
CA ASN A 148 6.25 13.82 -22.77
C ASN A 148 6.40 13.10 -21.41
N TYR A 149 7.60 12.61 -21.13
CA TYR A 149 7.90 11.81 -19.95
C TYR A 149 8.91 12.56 -19.07
N PRO A 150 8.49 13.11 -17.92
CA PRO A 150 9.37 13.89 -17.06
C PRO A 150 10.41 12.96 -16.42
N ASN A 151 11.68 13.36 -16.45
CA ASN A 151 12.75 12.59 -15.80
C ASN A 151 12.50 12.46 -14.29
N ASP A 152 12.56 11.21 -13.82
CA ASP A 152 12.45 10.83 -12.42
C ASP A 152 13.70 10.04 -11.99
N GLY A 153 14.49 10.63 -11.10
CA GLY A 153 15.74 10.02 -10.62
C GLY A 153 15.52 8.83 -9.68
N ALA A 154 14.34 8.71 -9.07
CA ALA A 154 14.06 7.62 -8.14
C ALA A 154 13.92 6.28 -8.87
N ILE A 155 13.40 6.27 -10.10
CA ILE A 155 13.17 5.02 -10.86
C ILE A 155 14.49 4.31 -11.16
N GLN A 156 15.44 5.01 -11.78
CA GLN A 156 16.75 4.43 -12.07
C GLN A 156 17.50 4.04 -10.79
N ALA A 157 17.43 4.88 -9.75
CA ALA A 157 18.07 4.59 -8.47
C ALA A 157 17.51 3.32 -7.78
N GLY A 158 16.22 3.04 -7.96
CA GLY A 158 15.56 1.83 -7.48
C GLY A 158 15.97 0.59 -8.27
N LEU A 159 16.01 0.69 -9.60
CA LEU A 159 16.53 -0.37 -10.49
C LEU A 159 17.97 -0.76 -10.14
N ASP A 160 18.85 0.23 -9.97
CA ASP A 160 20.25 0.01 -9.62
C ASP A 160 20.42 -0.72 -8.26
N ARG A 161 19.38 -0.66 -7.42
CA ARG A 161 19.35 -1.27 -6.07
C ARG A 161 18.42 -2.47 -5.97
N GLN A 162 17.84 -2.96 -7.06
CA GLN A 162 16.84 -4.03 -7.02
C GLN A 162 17.32 -5.26 -6.22
N ALA A 163 18.56 -5.70 -6.43
CA ALA A 163 19.14 -6.82 -5.72
C ALA A 163 19.31 -6.55 -4.20
N GLN A 164 19.76 -5.35 -3.82
CA GLN A 164 19.86 -4.93 -2.42
C GLN A 164 18.49 -4.86 -1.75
N LEU A 165 17.48 -4.42 -2.49
CA LEU A 165 16.11 -4.31 -2.01
C LEU A 165 15.43 -5.69 -1.92
N GLY A 166 16.01 -6.75 -2.49
CA GLY A 166 15.39 -8.07 -2.66
C GLY A 166 14.39 -8.11 -3.82
N ASP A 167 13.70 -6.99 -4.07
CA ASP A 167 12.90 -6.72 -5.26
C ASP A 167 12.69 -5.20 -5.40
N PHE A 168 12.36 -4.74 -6.61
CA PHE A 168 11.96 -3.36 -6.87
C PHE A 168 10.72 -3.36 -7.76
N LYS A 169 9.64 -2.79 -7.25
CA LYS A 169 8.35 -2.69 -7.95
C LYS A 169 8.05 -1.23 -8.29
N LEU A 170 8.06 -0.92 -9.58
CA LEU A 170 7.47 0.32 -10.07
C LEU A 170 5.97 0.11 -10.27
N ILE A 171 5.17 0.92 -9.60
CA ILE A 171 3.71 0.95 -9.80
C ILE A 171 3.27 2.35 -10.19
N GLY A 172 2.10 2.47 -10.81
CA GLY A 172 1.51 3.78 -11.06
C GLY A 172 0.00 3.76 -10.92
N SER A 173 -0.57 4.91 -10.60
CA SER A 173 -2.02 5.11 -10.57
C SER A 173 -2.37 6.26 -11.51
N LEU A 174 -3.50 6.17 -12.21
CA LEU A 174 -3.99 7.30 -13.00
C LEU A 174 -4.79 8.23 -12.07
N TRP A 175 -4.29 9.45 -11.80
CA TRP A 175 -5.07 10.45 -11.06
C TRP A 175 -6.19 11.02 -11.92
N SER A 176 -5.89 11.28 -13.20
CA SER A 176 -6.91 11.70 -14.15
C SER A 176 -6.57 11.27 -15.57
N PRO A 177 -7.57 10.87 -16.37
CA PRO A 177 -7.43 10.82 -17.81
C PRO A 177 -7.46 12.24 -18.42
N VAL A 178 -7.13 12.32 -19.71
CA VAL A 178 -7.21 13.59 -20.46
C VAL A 178 -8.62 14.21 -20.38
N PRO A 179 -8.77 15.54 -20.33
CA PRO A 179 -10.07 16.18 -20.04
C PRO A 179 -11.19 15.89 -21.03
N TRP A 180 -10.87 15.70 -22.32
CA TRP A 180 -11.89 15.47 -23.34
C TRP A 180 -12.50 14.06 -23.33
N VAL A 181 -11.90 13.07 -22.67
CA VAL A 181 -12.56 11.76 -22.48
C VAL A 181 -13.47 11.73 -21.24
N LYS A 182 -13.58 12.87 -20.54
CA LYS A 182 -14.45 13.06 -19.38
C LYS A 182 -15.70 13.84 -19.78
N VAL A 183 -16.75 13.63 -19.01
CA VAL A 183 -18.00 14.40 -19.04
C VAL A 183 -18.22 15.07 -17.69
N SER A 184 -19.13 16.04 -17.66
CA SER A 184 -19.51 16.68 -16.40
C SER A 184 -20.05 15.66 -15.40
N SER A 185 -19.61 15.79 -14.15
CA SER A 185 -20.17 15.08 -13.00
C SER A 185 -21.53 15.64 -12.57
N GLY A 186 -21.89 16.84 -13.04
CA GLY A 186 -23.00 17.64 -12.52
C GLY A 186 -22.63 18.54 -11.34
N ASN A 187 -21.40 18.41 -10.81
CA ASN A 187 -20.88 19.28 -9.76
C ASN A 187 -20.15 20.50 -10.35
N THR A 188 -19.87 21.46 -9.47
CA THR A 188 -19.06 22.64 -9.78
C THR A 188 -17.99 22.86 -8.72
N TYR A 189 -16.89 23.52 -9.10
CA TYR A 189 -15.87 23.97 -8.17
C TYR A 189 -16.46 25.02 -7.23
N ASN A 190 -16.31 24.87 -5.91
CA ASN A 190 -17.01 25.69 -4.93
C ASN A 190 -16.15 26.75 -4.24
N GLN A 191 -14.84 26.74 -4.44
CA GLN A 191 -13.93 27.71 -3.79
C GLN A 191 -13.68 28.93 -4.69
N ASN A 192 -13.16 30.01 -4.10
CA ASN A 192 -12.73 31.19 -4.85
C ASN A 192 -11.49 31.78 -4.18
N TRP A 193 -10.32 31.56 -4.78
CA TRP A 193 -9.06 32.12 -4.31
C TRP A 193 -8.18 32.48 -5.50
N TRP A 194 -7.21 33.36 -5.28
CA TRP A 194 -6.30 33.81 -6.32
C TRP A 194 -4.98 33.04 -6.25
N PRO A 195 -4.43 32.53 -7.37
CA PRO A 195 -4.95 32.50 -8.74
C PRO A 195 -5.68 31.18 -9.12
N GLY A 196 -6.53 30.67 -8.23
CA GLY A 196 -7.32 29.46 -8.45
C GLY A 196 -8.54 29.66 -9.34
N PRO A 197 -9.23 28.56 -9.73
CA PRO A 197 -10.45 28.62 -10.54
C PRO A 197 -11.54 29.48 -9.90
N VAL A 198 -12.47 29.99 -10.72
CA VAL A 198 -13.62 30.77 -10.22
C VAL A 198 -14.69 29.82 -9.66
N SER A 199 -15.30 30.19 -8.52
CA SER A 199 -16.42 29.42 -7.94
C SER A 199 -17.59 29.30 -8.92
N GLY A 200 -18.22 28.14 -8.97
CA GLY A 200 -19.28 27.79 -9.91
C GLY A 200 -18.79 27.18 -11.23
N THR A 201 -17.48 27.09 -11.45
CA THR A 201 -16.92 26.47 -12.66
C THR A 201 -17.33 24.99 -12.76
N PRO A 202 -17.92 24.54 -13.89
CA PRO A 202 -18.26 23.15 -14.08
C PRO A 202 -17.02 22.29 -14.34
N TRP A 203 -17.02 21.08 -13.79
CA TRP A 203 -16.04 20.07 -14.13
C TRP A 203 -16.37 19.38 -15.46
N PRO A 204 -15.38 18.83 -16.19
CA PRO A 204 -13.94 18.91 -15.95
C PRO A 204 -13.31 20.20 -16.51
N PHE A 205 -12.12 20.54 -16.01
CA PHE A 205 -11.33 21.64 -16.56
C PHE A 205 -9.82 21.41 -16.43
N ILE A 206 -9.07 22.31 -17.07
CA ILE A 206 -7.61 22.39 -16.98
C ILE A 206 -7.20 23.60 -16.14
N TRP A 207 -6.37 23.38 -15.13
CA TRP A 207 -5.77 24.45 -14.32
C TRP A 207 -4.35 24.08 -13.85
N GLY A 208 -3.37 24.95 -14.07
CA GLY A 208 -2.01 24.76 -13.54
C GLY A 208 -1.32 23.45 -13.95
N GLY A 209 -1.65 22.90 -15.12
CA GLY A 209 -1.14 21.60 -15.57
C GLY A 209 -2.02 20.42 -15.17
N ASN A 210 -3.09 20.66 -14.40
CA ASN A 210 -3.92 19.60 -13.86
C ASN A 210 -5.14 19.30 -14.73
N PHE A 211 -5.45 18.02 -14.87
CA PHE A 211 -6.69 17.52 -15.45
C PHE A 211 -7.72 17.31 -14.35
N ALA A 212 -8.50 18.35 -14.11
CA ALA A 212 -9.26 18.49 -12.89
C ALA A 212 -10.71 17.99 -13.06
N GLY A 213 -11.16 17.21 -12.08
CA GLY A 213 -12.51 16.69 -11.91
C GLY A 213 -13.16 16.00 -13.11
N GLY A 214 -14.49 15.89 -13.07
CA GLY A 214 -15.31 15.22 -14.06
C GLY A 214 -15.42 13.71 -13.84
N LYS A 215 -16.16 13.06 -14.73
CA LYS A 215 -16.38 11.61 -14.74
C LYS A 215 -15.95 11.04 -16.07
N LEU A 216 -15.31 9.87 -16.10
CA LEU A 216 -14.99 9.22 -17.37
C LEU A 216 -16.27 8.95 -18.18
N ASP A 217 -16.27 9.29 -19.47
CA ASP A 217 -17.36 8.90 -20.37
C ASP A 217 -17.20 7.45 -20.82
N VAL A 218 -18.03 6.58 -20.24
CA VAL A 218 -18.10 5.15 -20.53
C VAL A 218 -19.33 4.79 -21.39
N SER A 219 -19.99 5.78 -22.01
CA SER A 219 -21.24 5.55 -22.76
C SER A 219 -21.06 4.71 -24.02
N GLY A 220 -19.83 4.65 -24.56
CA GLY A 220 -19.54 4.02 -25.84
C GLY A 220 -20.03 4.83 -27.05
N THR A 221 -20.54 6.05 -26.84
CA THR A 221 -21.00 6.93 -27.92
C THR A 221 -19.82 7.29 -28.82
N LEU A 222 -19.97 7.08 -30.13
CA LEU A 222 -18.97 7.49 -31.12
C LEU A 222 -19.09 9.00 -31.36
N LEU A 223 -17.97 9.71 -31.30
CA LEU A 223 -17.91 11.16 -31.44
C LEU A 223 -17.12 11.54 -32.70
N PRO A 224 -17.65 12.41 -33.58
CA PRO A 224 -16.93 12.90 -34.77
C PRO A 224 -15.59 13.55 -34.42
N GLU A 225 -15.46 14.14 -33.23
CA GLU A 225 -14.24 14.76 -32.74
C GLU A 225 -13.13 13.74 -32.44
N PHE A 226 -13.50 12.47 -32.26
CA PHE A 226 -12.57 11.34 -32.09
C PHE A 226 -12.47 10.48 -33.36
N ASP A 227 -12.74 11.06 -34.53
CA ASP A 227 -12.52 10.38 -35.81
C ASP A 227 -11.03 10.11 -36.03
N ASP A 228 -10.69 8.82 -36.11
CA ASP A 228 -9.32 8.34 -36.26
C ASP A 228 -9.00 7.85 -37.68
N ALA A 229 -9.87 8.09 -38.67
CA ALA A 229 -9.66 7.62 -40.04
C ALA A 229 -8.38 8.19 -40.66
N ALA A 230 -8.04 9.44 -40.34
CA ALA A 230 -6.79 10.07 -40.77
C ALA A 230 -5.54 9.46 -40.09
N LEU A 231 -5.72 8.71 -39.01
CA LEU A 231 -4.67 8.04 -38.24
C LEU A 231 -4.60 6.53 -38.53
N GLY A 232 -5.29 6.07 -39.59
CA GLY A 232 -5.34 4.66 -39.99
C GLY A 232 -6.44 3.83 -39.34
N GLY A 233 -7.34 4.46 -38.57
CA GLY A 233 -8.54 3.81 -38.04
C GLY A 233 -9.72 3.81 -39.02
N THR A 234 -10.92 3.58 -38.49
CA THR A 234 -12.12 3.33 -39.32
C THR A 234 -13.18 4.44 -39.23
N GLY A 235 -12.93 5.51 -38.46
CA GLY A 235 -13.85 6.63 -38.33
C GLY A 235 -14.03 7.09 -36.88
N PRO A 236 -15.19 7.66 -36.53
CA PRO A 236 -15.50 8.10 -35.17
C PRO A 236 -15.33 6.99 -34.13
N THR A 237 -14.64 7.30 -33.02
CA THR A 237 -14.46 6.41 -31.87
C THR A 237 -15.13 6.97 -30.61
N SER A 238 -15.16 6.19 -29.53
CA SER A 238 -15.73 6.63 -28.24
C SER A 238 -14.67 7.21 -27.30
N ALA A 239 -15.10 7.99 -26.32
CA ALA A 239 -14.24 8.46 -25.22
C ALA A 239 -13.54 7.29 -24.50
N LEU A 240 -14.22 6.15 -24.35
CA LEU A 240 -13.67 4.94 -23.73
C LEU A 240 -12.54 4.34 -24.57
N THR A 241 -12.67 4.31 -25.90
CA THR A 241 -11.61 3.88 -26.82
C THR A 241 -10.40 4.80 -26.74
N GLN A 242 -10.66 6.12 -26.72
CA GLN A 242 -9.62 7.14 -26.59
C GLN A 242 -8.89 7.05 -25.25
N PHE A 243 -9.63 6.81 -24.15
CA PHE A 243 -9.06 6.57 -22.83
C PHE A 243 -8.15 5.33 -22.82
N ALA A 244 -8.62 4.20 -23.34
CA ALA A 244 -7.85 2.97 -23.32
C ALA A 244 -6.54 3.09 -24.12
N ARG A 245 -6.61 3.61 -25.35
CA ARG A 245 -5.44 3.84 -26.21
C ARG A 245 -4.47 4.87 -25.63
N SER A 246 -4.99 5.97 -25.06
CA SER A 246 -4.18 7.01 -24.42
C SER A 246 -3.40 6.44 -23.23
N THR A 247 -4.07 5.65 -22.37
CA THR A 247 -3.42 5.00 -21.23
C THR A 247 -2.37 3.98 -21.70
N ALA A 248 -2.68 3.14 -22.69
CA ALA A 248 -1.72 2.17 -23.22
C ALA A 248 -0.48 2.85 -23.82
N ALA A 249 -0.68 3.89 -24.63
CA ALA A 249 0.41 4.67 -25.22
C ALA A 249 1.24 5.39 -24.16
N TYR A 250 0.61 6.03 -23.17
CA TYR A 250 1.34 6.71 -22.10
C TYR A 250 2.16 5.71 -21.27
N VAL A 251 1.57 4.58 -20.87
CA VAL A 251 2.27 3.54 -20.11
C VAL A 251 3.43 2.94 -20.93
N ARG A 252 3.20 2.58 -22.21
CA ARG A 252 4.27 2.09 -23.09
C ARG A 252 5.43 3.07 -23.18
N GLY A 253 5.16 4.32 -23.53
CA GLY A 253 6.23 5.31 -23.68
C GLY A 253 6.94 5.61 -22.36
N PHE A 254 6.24 5.51 -21.22
CA PHE A 254 6.86 5.61 -19.90
C PHE A 254 7.85 4.45 -19.67
N GLN A 255 7.45 3.21 -19.99
CA GLN A 255 8.34 2.04 -19.90
C GLN A 255 9.56 2.19 -20.83
N GLN A 256 9.34 2.67 -22.06
CA GLN A 256 10.41 2.92 -23.03
C GLN A 256 11.39 4.01 -22.55
N HIS A 257 10.87 5.09 -21.96
CA HIS A 257 11.66 6.23 -21.48
C HIS A 257 12.59 5.83 -20.31
N PHE A 258 12.08 5.02 -19.38
CA PHE A 258 12.84 4.61 -18.19
C PHE A 258 13.51 3.24 -18.29
N GLY A 259 13.26 2.48 -19.37
CA GLY A 259 13.83 1.15 -19.56
C GLY A 259 13.36 0.13 -18.51
N ILE A 260 12.11 0.22 -18.05
CA ILE A 260 11.54 -0.63 -16.99
C ILE A 260 10.07 -0.95 -17.27
N SER A 261 9.64 -2.15 -16.92
CA SER A 261 8.21 -2.53 -16.95
C SER A 261 7.51 -2.20 -15.63
N PHE A 262 6.26 -1.76 -15.71
CA PHE A 262 5.42 -1.62 -14.52
C PHE A 262 5.11 -2.99 -13.92
N TYR A 263 5.23 -3.11 -12.59
CA TYR A 263 4.74 -4.27 -11.85
C TYR A 263 3.21 -4.32 -11.86
N ALA A 264 2.58 -3.16 -11.64
CA ALA A 264 1.13 -3.00 -11.62
C ALA A 264 0.75 -1.54 -11.93
N ILE A 265 -0.44 -1.34 -12.48
CA ILE A 265 -1.08 -0.02 -12.59
C ILE A 265 -2.49 -0.01 -12.02
N SER A 266 -2.93 1.13 -11.52
CA SER A 266 -4.34 1.41 -11.22
C SER A 266 -4.92 2.39 -12.22
N ILE A 267 -6.13 2.11 -12.69
CA ILE A 267 -6.80 2.94 -13.70
C ILE A 267 -7.45 4.20 -13.13
N GLN A 268 -7.50 4.34 -11.80
CA GLN A 268 -7.99 5.55 -11.14
C GLN A 268 -7.50 5.64 -9.69
N ASN A 269 -7.02 6.83 -9.30
CA ASN A 269 -6.84 7.23 -7.90
C ASN A 269 -8.15 7.78 -7.32
N GLU A 270 -8.61 7.29 -6.17
CA GLU A 270 -9.73 7.86 -5.40
C GLU A 270 -10.99 8.15 -6.25
N LEU A 271 -11.68 7.07 -6.64
CA LEU A 271 -12.78 7.06 -7.62
C LEU A 271 -13.93 8.03 -7.35
N ASN A 272 -14.01 8.61 -6.17
CA ASN A 272 -15.11 9.47 -5.76
C ASN A 272 -14.65 10.86 -5.33
N PHE A 273 -13.42 11.24 -5.68
CA PHE A 273 -12.81 12.50 -5.29
C PHE A 273 -12.66 13.43 -6.51
N GLU A 274 -13.15 14.66 -6.38
CA GLU A 274 -13.19 15.66 -7.45
C GLU A 274 -12.53 16.95 -6.96
N GLN A 275 -11.40 17.30 -7.55
CA GLN A 275 -10.50 18.35 -7.05
C GLN A 275 -10.00 19.25 -8.19
N PHE A 276 -9.47 20.42 -7.83
CA PHE A 276 -8.89 21.36 -8.79
C PHE A 276 -7.55 20.88 -9.37
N TYR A 277 -6.94 19.85 -8.76
CA TYR A 277 -5.81 19.11 -9.27
C TYR A 277 -6.23 17.80 -9.96
N ASN A 278 -5.27 17.03 -10.48
CA ASN A 278 -5.53 15.78 -11.21
C ASN A 278 -6.51 14.88 -10.45
N SER A 279 -7.71 14.73 -11.01
CA SER A 279 -8.78 13.92 -10.42
C SER A 279 -9.81 13.52 -11.46
N ALA A 280 -10.49 12.41 -11.24
CA ALA A 280 -11.63 11.96 -12.02
C ALA A 280 -12.46 10.97 -11.19
N THR A 281 -13.75 10.91 -11.49
CA THR A 281 -14.69 10.08 -10.73
C THR A 281 -15.25 8.91 -11.53
N TYR A 282 -15.62 7.85 -10.81
CA TYR A 282 -16.40 6.70 -11.26
C TYR A 282 -17.52 6.41 -10.25
N PRO A 283 -18.51 7.30 -10.06
CA PRO A 283 -19.48 7.16 -8.97
C PRO A 283 -20.19 5.80 -8.89
N LEU A 284 -20.32 5.10 -10.01
CA LEU A 284 -20.90 3.77 -10.08
C LEU A 284 -19.85 2.75 -10.50
N SER A 285 -19.81 1.61 -9.80
CA SER A 285 -18.93 0.49 -10.14
C SER A 285 -19.09 -0.05 -11.56
N SER A 286 -20.27 0.10 -12.18
CA SER A 286 -20.46 -0.26 -13.59
C SER A 286 -19.57 0.56 -14.53
N GLN A 287 -19.30 1.82 -14.18
CA GLN A 287 -18.40 2.70 -14.93
C GLN A 287 -16.96 2.24 -14.79
N TYR A 288 -16.52 1.96 -13.55
CA TYR A 288 -15.18 1.44 -13.29
C TYR A 288 -14.94 0.09 -13.98
N ILE A 289 -15.90 -0.84 -13.87
CA ILE A 289 -15.84 -2.15 -14.54
C ILE A 289 -15.75 -2.01 -16.07
N THR A 290 -16.49 -1.07 -16.64
CA THR A 290 -16.44 -0.81 -18.10
C THR A 290 -15.07 -0.31 -18.52
N ALA A 291 -14.48 0.62 -17.76
CA ALA A 291 -13.14 1.13 -17.99
C ALA A 291 -12.05 0.08 -17.78
N LEU A 292 -12.13 -0.72 -16.71
CA LEU A 292 -11.23 -1.82 -16.41
C LEU A 292 -11.16 -2.82 -17.55
N LYS A 293 -12.31 -3.24 -18.08
CA LYS A 293 -12.37 -4.17 -19.22
C LYS A 293 -11.78 -3.57 -20.49
N ALA A 294 -12.02 -2.28 -20.74
CA ALA A 294 -11.46 -1.59 -21.90
C ALA A 294 -9.92 -1.49 -21.82
N ILE A 295 -9.37 -1.15 -20.65
CA ILE A 295 -7.92 -1.10 -20.43
C ILE A 295 -7.29 -2.48 -20.60
N ARG A 296 -7.87 -3.51 -19.98
CA ARG A 296 -7.36 -4.88 -20.11
C ARG A 296 -7.33 -5.34 -21.57
N ALA A 297 -8.45 -5.14 -22.28
CA ALA A 297 -8.55 -5.50 -23.70
C ALA A 297 -7.58 -4.72 -24.59
N GLU A 298 -7.28 -3.46 -24.27
CA GLU A 298 -6.27 -2.68 -24.98
C GLU A 298 -4.86 -3.20 -24.69
N PHE A 299 -4.52 -3.46 -23.42
CA PHE A 299 -3.19 -3.95 -23.04
C PHE A 299 -2.89 -5.34 -23.60
N ASP A 300 -3.90 -6.21 -23.71
CA ASP A 300 -3.75 -7.57 -24.24
C ASP A 300 -3.33 -7.61 -25.72
N GLN A 301 -3.45 -6.49 -26.44
CA GLN A 301 -2.99 -6.38 -27.83
C GLN A 301 -1.46 -6.26 -27.94
N TYR A 302 -0.76 -6.03 -26.83
CA TYR A 302 0.64 -5.61 -26.82
C TYR A 302 1.50 -6.47 -25.89
N ASP A 303 2.57 -7.06 -26.41
CA ASP A 303 3.44 -7.97 -25.65
C ASP A 303 4.11 -7.31 -24.44
N ASP A 304 4.41 -6.01 -24.52
CA ASP A 304 5.06 -5.23 -23.46
C ASP A 304 4.08 -4.67 -22.40
N LEU A 305 2.77 -4.78 -22.64
CA LEU A 305 1.72 -4.30 -21.72
C LEU A 305 0.86 -5.42 -21.14
N LYS A 306 0.71 -6.54 -21.86
CA LYS A 306 -0.23 -7.60 -21.48
C LYS A 306 0.04 -8.19 -20.09
N ASP A 307 1.30 -8.26 -19.69
CA ASP A 307 1.72 -8.83 -18.40
C ASP A 307 1.72 -7.81 -17.25
N ILE A 308 1.41 -6.54 -17.53
CA ILE A 308 1.22 -5.52 -16.49
C ILE A 308 -0.05 -5.89 -15.71
N ARG A 309 0.09 -6.01 -14.39
CA ARG A 309 -1.02 -6.25 -13.49
C ARG A 309 -1.92 -5.04 -13.37
N ILE A 310 -3.23 -5.25 -13.25
CA ILE A 310 -4.15 -4.16 -12.91
C ILE A 310 -4.55 -4.28 -11.44
N MET A 311 -4.33 -3.21 -10.68
CA MET A 311 -4.68 -3.10 -9.26
C MET A 311 -5.78 -2.04 -9.06
N GLY A 312 -6.53 -2.11 -7.96
CA GLY A 312 -7.57 -1.13 -7.65
C GLY A 312 -8.62 -1.60 -6.64
N PRO A 313 -9.67 -0.83 -6.35
CA PRO A 313 -9.98 0.44 -7.00
C PRO A 313 -9.23 1.64 -6.41
N GLU A 314 -8.59 1.57 -5.23
CA GLU A 314 -7.92 2.74 -4.62
C GLU A 314 -8.87 3.86 -4.14
N ASP A 315 -10.05 3.51 -3.63
CA ASP A 315 -10.87 4.48 -2.87
C ASP A 315 -10.54 4.40 -1.37
N LEU A 316 -11.11 5.29 -0.57
CA LEU A 316 -10.77 5.48 0.84
C LEU A 316 -11.28 4.33 1.74
N LEU A 317 -10.50 3.97 2.75
CA LEU A 317 -10.92 3.10 3.86
C LEU A 317 -12.08 3.73 4.63
N GLY A 318 -12.00 5.03 4.87
CA GLY A 318 -12.99 5.80 5.59
C GLY A 318 -13.08 5.44 7.09
N GLY A 319 -14.10 5.99 7.75
CA GLY A 319 -14.32 5.81 9.19
C GLY A 319 -15.42 4.81 9.56
N ASP A 320 -16.27 4.40 8.62
CA ASP A 320 -17.49 3.63 8.92
C ASP A 320 -17.93 2.68 7.79
N ALA A 321 -19.09 2.06 7.94
CA ALA A 321 -19.63 1.13 6.93
C ALA A 321 -20.12 1.83 5.65
N TYR A 322 -20.52 3.11 5.71
CA TYR A 322 -20.93 3.86 4.53
C TYR A 322 -19.71 4.17 3.65
N GLY A 323 -18.59 4.57 4.27
CA GLY A 323 -17.31 4.78 3.59
C GLY A 323 -16.76 3.56 2.88
N LEU A 324 -17.15 2.35 3.31
CA LEU A 324 -16.78 1.09 2.67
C LEU A 324 -17.81 0.57 1.67
N TRP A 325 -19.09 0.93 1.80
CA TRP A 325 -20.16 0.41 0.95
C TRP A 325 -20.72 1.42 -0.05
N GLN A 326 -21.33 2.52 0.42
CA GLN A 326 -22.02 3.48 -0.44
C GLN A 326 -22.30 4.80 0.30
N TYR A 327 -22.20 5.92 -0.41
CA TYR A 327 -22.80 7.21 -0.04
C TYR A 327 -24.01 7.56 -0.92
N GLY A 328 -24.85 8.49 -0.46
CA GLY A 328 -26.07 8.87 -1.16
C GLY A 328 -27.20 7.84 -1.06
N GLY A 329 -28.40 8.23 -1.48
CA GLY A 329 -29.60 7.38 -1.47
C GLY A 329 -29.82 6.65 -2.79
N ALA A 330 -30.88 5.83 -2.87
CA ALA A 330 -31.19 5.01 -4.06
C ALA A 330 -31.33 5.81 -5.38
N GLY A 331 -31.65 7.11 -5.30
CA GLY A 331 -31.76 7.98 -6.48
C GLY A 331 -30.45 8.62 -6.95
N ASN A 332 -29.39 8.60 -6.15
CA ASN A 332 -28.07 9.12 -6.50
C ASN A 332 -26.96 8.39 -5.70
N PRO A 333 -26.74 7.09 -5.97
CA PRO A 333 -25.77 6.32 -5.22
C PRO A 333 -24.34 6.62 -5.70
N THR A 334 -23.42 6.66 -4.74
CA THR A 334 -21.98 6.67 -4.96
C THR A 334 -21.40 5.42 -4.34
N HIS A 335 -20.98 4.45 -5.16
CA HIS A 335 -20.44 3.18 -4.69
C HIS A 335 -19.07 3.36 -4.03
N LYS A 336 -18.78 2.53 -3.03
CA LYS A 336 -17.48 2.48 -2.33
C LYS A 336 -16.84 1.10 -2.43
N ASN A 337 -15.62 0.99 -1.90
CA ASN A 337 -14.69 -0.12 -2.06
C ASN A 337 -15.33 -1.51 -2.09
N LEU A 338 -16.07 -1.92 -1.05
CA LEU A 338 -16.66 -3.27 -0.98
C LEU A 338 -17.76 -3.50 -2.03
N GLN A 339 -18.47 -2.45 -2.43
CA GLN A 339 -19.46 -2.54 -3.51
C GLN A 339 -18.77 -2.65 -4.88
N TYR A 340 -17.65 -1.95 -5.11
CA TYR A 340 -16.82 -2.21 -6.30
C TYR A 340 -16.33 -3.65 -6.33
N LEU A 341 -15.78 -4.16 -5.21
CA LEU A 341 -15.26 -5.52 -5.17
C LEU A 341 -16.32 -6.56 -5.49
N GLN A 342 -17.51 -6.43 -4.88
CA GLN A 342 -18.62 -7.35 -5.13
C GLN A 342 -19.05 -7.35 -6.60
N HIS A 343 -19.17 -6.16 -7.21
CA HIS A 343 -19.58 -6.06 -8.60
C HIS A 343 -18.48 -6.49 -9.58
N ILE A 344 -17.20 -6.27 -9.27
CA ILE A 344 -16.07 -6.78 -10.05
C ILE A 344 -16.07 -8.31 -10.01
N ALA A 345 -16.22 -8.91 -8.82
CA ALA A 345 -16.25 -10.36 -8.67
C ALA A 345 -17.44 -11.02 -9.39
N ALA A 346 -18.56 -10.30 -9.55
CA ALA A 346 -19.74 -10.77 -10.27
C ALA A 346 -19.60 -10.70 -11.80
N ASP A 347 -18.63 -9.94 -12.34
CA ASP A 347 -18.33 -9.85 -13.78
C ASP A 347 -17.05 -10.69 -14.07
N PRO A 348 -17.17 -11.86 -14.73
CA PRO A 348 -16.01 -12.74 -14.95
C PRO A 348 -14.85 -12.10 -15.71
N THR A 349 -15.14 -11.20 -16.65
CA THR A 349 -14.11 -10.49 -17.42
C THR A 349 -13.40 -9.47 -16.53
N ALA A 350 -14.13 -8.73 -15.70
CA ALA A 350 -13.54 -7.77 -14.77
C ALA A 350 -12.74 -8.47 -13.65
N SER A 351 -13.26 -9.57 -13.11
CA SER A 351 -12.60 -10.38 -12.09
C SER A 351 -11.29 -11.00 -12.59
N ALA A 352 -11.24 -11.38 -13.88
CA ALA A 352 -10.02 -11.83 -14.53
C ALA A 352 -9.06 -10.66 -14.84
N ALA A 353 -9.58 -9.47 -15.13
CA ALA A 353 -8.79 -8.29 -15.48
C ALA A 353 -8.06 -7.68 -14.28
N ILE A 354 -8.63 -7.71 -13.07
CA ILE A 354 -8.00 -7.17 -11.85
C ILE A 354 -7.14 -8.24 -11.18
N ASP A 355 -5.90 -7.94 -10.83
CA ASP A 355 -4.97 -8.89 -10.22
C ASP A 355 -5.08 -8.90 -8.69
N PHE A 356 -5.16 -7.73 -8.08
CA PHE A 356 -5.26 -7.56 -6.63
C PHE A 356 -5.93 -6.25 -6.26
N PHE A 357 -6.40 -6.18 -5.01
CA PHE A 357 -7.15 -5.03 -4.54
C PHE A 357 -6.28 -3.97 -3.87
N CYS A 358 -6.71 -2.72 -3.94
CA CYS A 358 -6.02 -1.61 -3.29
C CYS A 358 -7.00 -0.69 -2.58
N ILE A 359 -6.55 -0.10 -1.46
CA ILE A 359 -7.32 0.81 -0.63
C ILE A 359 -6.42 1.93 -0.09
N HIS A 360 -6.99 3.12 0.11
CA HIS A 360 -6.28 4.24 0.74
C HIS A 360 -6.59 4.32 2.24
N GLY A 361 -5.57 4.56 3.05
CA GLY A 361 -5.65 4.68 4.50
C GLY A 361 -6.18 6.03 5.02
N TYR A 362 -6.95 6.78 4.25
CA TYR A 362 -7.58 8.03 4.67
C TYR A 362 -8.94 7.82 5.36
N ASP A 363 -9.33 8.79 6.17
CA ASP A 363 -10.71 8.96 6.65
C ASP A 363 -11.62 9.42 5.51
N SER A 364 -12.89 9.58 5.78
CA SER A 364 -13.95 9.94 4.83
C SER A 364 -13.75 11.28 4.11
N ASP A 365 -12.85 12.14 4.57
CA ASP A 365 -12.52 13.43 3.93
C ASP A 365 -11.48 13.31 2.81
N GLY A 366 -10.78 12.18 2.69
CA GLY A 366 -9.70 11.97 1.71
C GLY A 366 -8.44 12.79 1.98
N VAL A 367 -8.28 13.35 3.18
CA VAL A 367 -7.15 14.23 3.54
C VAL A 367 -6.53 13.79 4.85
N SER A 368 -7.35 13.58 5.87
CA SER A 368 -6.91 13.10 7.17
C SER A 368 -6.65 11.61 7.08
N SER A 369 -5.54 11.12 7.63
CA SER A 369 -5.34 9.68 7.73
C SER A 369 -6.44 9.07 8.60
N ALA A 370 -6.93 7.89 8.20
CA ALA A 370 -7.82 7.09 9.00
C ALA A 370 -7.22 6.92 10.40
N GLY A 371 -8.03 7.18 11.42
CA GLY A 371 -7.65 6.90 12.79
C GLY A 371 -7.28 5.42 12.96
N ALA A 372 -6.56 5.09 14.04
CA ALA A 372 -6.22 3.71 14.36
C ALA A 372 -7.49 2.88 14.63
N ASN A 373 -8.00 2.20 13.59
CA ASN A 373 -9.30 1.55 13.57
C ASN A 373 -9.20 0.16 12.95
N SER A 374 -9.00 -0.85 13.81
CA SER A 374 -8.98 -2.25 13.40
C SER A 374 -10.32 -2.77 12.86
N THR A 375 -11.44 -2.10 13.18
CA THR A 375 -12.77 -2.54 12.69
C THR A 375 -12.92 -2.29 11.20
N SER A 376 -12.48 -1.14 10.68
CA SER A 376 -12.52 -0.87 9.24
C SER A 376 -11.63 -1.84 8.47
N TRP A 377 -10.43 -2.12 8.97
CA TRP A 377 -9.55 -3.14 8.39
C TRP A 377 -10.19 -4.53 8.38
N ASN A 378 -10.79 -4.96 9.48
CA ASN A 378 -11.48 -6.25 9.54
C ASN A 378 -12.64 -6.32 8.53
N ARG A 379 -13.41 -5.23 8.38
CA ARG A 379 -14.48 -5.14 7.37
C ARG A 379 -13.94 -5.16 5.95
N TRP A 380 -12.78 -4.57 5.69
CA TRP A 380 -12.13 -4.65 4.38
C TRP A 380 -11.76 -6.09 4.02
N VAL A 381 -11.16 -6.83 4.96
CA VAL A 381 -10.79 -8.25 4.74
C VAL A 381 -12.00 -9.17 4.62
N ASN A 382 -12.92 -9.07 5.59
CA ASN A 382 -13.94 -10.09 5.83
C ASN A 382 -15.36 -9.67 5.44
N GLY A 383 -15.57 -8.37 5.23
CA GLY A 383 -16.91 -7.81 5.03
C GLY A 383 -17.76 -7.93 6.30
N TRP A 384 -19.03 -8.29 6.14
CA TRP A 384 -19.97 -8.50 7.23
C TRP A 384 -21.11 -9.46 6.86
N GLN A 385 -21.59 -10.19 7.87
CA GLN A 385 -22.77 -11.05 7.74
C GLN A 385 -24.05 -10.26 8.06
N ALA A 386 -24.13 -9.66 9.25
CA ALA A 386 -25.24 -8.77 9.59
C ALA A 386 -25.03 -7.38 8.98
N SER A 387 -26.13 -6.72 8.60
CA SER A 387 -26.10 -5.32 8.18
C SER A 387 -25.49 -4.44 9.30
N PRO A 388 -24.43 -3.67 9.02
CA PRO A 388 -23.74 -2.88 10.04
C PRO A 388 -24.41 -1.52 10.30
N ALA A 389 -25.29 -1.07 9.40
CA ALA A 389 -25.98 0.22 9.49
C ALA A 389 -27.23 0.26 8.59
N PRO A 390 -28.23 1.11 8.89
CA PRO A 390 -29.42 1.27 8.05
C PRO A 390 -29.08 1.57 6.59
N GLY A 391 -29.76 0.91 5.66
CA GLY A 391 -29.52 1.10 4.21
C GLY A 391 -28.30 0.37 3.66
N ILE A 392 -27.46 -0.25 4.51
CA ILE A 392 -26.35 -1.11 4.10
C ILE A 392 -26.82 -2.57 4.07
N PRO A 393 -26.60 -3.33 2.99
CA PRO A 393 -27.05 -4.72 2.91
C PRO A 393 -26.30 -5.63 3.88
N ALA A 394 -26.93 -6.74 4.25
CA ALA A 394 -26.29 -7.87 4.93
C ALA A 394 -25.48 -8.72 3.92
N ASN A 395 -24.66 -9.64 4.42
CA ASN A 395 -23.90 -10.62 3.63
C ASN A 395 -22.98 -10.00 2.56
N VAL A 396 -22.25 -8.94 2.93
CA VAL A 396 -21.23 -8.35 2.06
C VAL A 396 -19.91 -9.04 2.33
N ALA A 397 -19.26 -9.52 1.28
CA ALA A 397 -17.96 -10.16 1.38
C ALA A 397 -16.82 -9.13 1.26
N GLY A 398 -15.79 -9.29 2.10
CA GLY A 398 -14.53 -8.56 1.99
C GLY A 398 -13.60 -9.19 0.96
N PHE A 399 -12.43 -8.58 0.75
CA PHE A 399 -11.54 -8.96 -0.34
C PHE A 399 -11.04 -10.41 -0.27
N SER A 400 -10.90 -10.96 0.96
CA SER A 400 -10.39 -12.32 1.19
C SER A 400 -11.27 -13.40 0.54
N SER A 401 -12.56 -13.12 0.36
CA SER A 401 -13.51 -14.04 -0.28
C SER A 401 -13.29 -14.22 -1.78
N TYR A 402 -12.50 -13.34 -2.42
CA TYR A 402 -12.25 -13.37 -3.85
C TYR A 402 -10.89 -13.98 -4.21
N GLY A 403 -10.12 -14.48 -3.24
CA GLY A 403 -8.85 -15.16 -3.48
C GLY A 403 -7.74 -14.26 -4.04
N LYS A 404 -7.85 -12.95 -3.85
CA LYS A 404 -6.85 -11.95 -4.26
C LYS A 404 -6.26 -11.29 -3.02
N LYS A 405 -5.01 -10.84 -3.10
CA LYS A 405 -4.37 -10.03 -2.05
C LYS A 405 -4.89 -8.59 -2.06
N SER A 406 -4.51 -7.82 -1.03
CA SER A 406 -4.77 -6.38 -0.95
C SER A 406 -3.50 -5.61 -0.62
N TRP A 407 -3.37 -4.38 -1.14
CA TRP A 407 -2.37 -3.38 -0.77
C TRP A 407 -3.00 -2.09 -0.21
N MET A 408 -2.35 -1.46 0.78
CA MET A 408 -2.63 -0.08 1.17
C MET A 408 -1.72 0.85 0.36
N THR A 409 -2.29 1.61 -0.58
CA THR A 409 -1.49 2.31 -1.61
C THR A 409 -1.33 3.81 -1.40
N GLU A 410 -2.02 4.40 -0.43
CA GLU A 410 -1.86 5.81 -0.09
C GLU A 410 -2.43 6.16 1.29
N THR A 411 -1.69 6.96 2.07
CA THR A 411 -2.20 7.68 3.24
C THR A 411 -1.27 8.84 3.57
N SER A 412 -1.79 9.84 4.28
CA SER A 412 -1.04 10.92 4.91
C SER A 412 -1.93 11.74 5.85
N GLY A 413 -1.47 12.88 6.36
CA GLY A 413 -2.26 13.75 7.25
C GLY A 413 -1.80 13.73 8.70
N GLU A 414 -0.82 12.91 9.05
CA GLU A 414 -0.28 12.85 10.41
C GLU A 414 0.58 14.06 10.77
N ASN A 415 0.49 14.46 12.03
CA ASN A 415 1.33 15.49 12.63
C ASN A 415 2.81 15.07 12.65
N ALA A 416 3.71 16.05 12.55
CA ALA A 416 5.15 15.80 12.56
C ALA A 416 5.71 15.27 13.89
N ALA A 417 5.00 15.47 15.02
CA ALA A 417 5.43 14.98 16.33
C ALA A 417 5.27 13.44 16.46
N TRP A 418 6.04 12.81 17.36
CA TRP A 418 5.89 11.38 17.65
C TRP A 418 4.52 11.07 18.27
N ILE A 419 4.13 11.81 19.32
CA ILE A 419 2.84 11.70 20.01
C ILE A 419 1.94 12.87 19.65
N TYR A 420 0.83 12.59 18.97
CA TYR A 420 -0.20 13.59 18.68
C TYR A 420 -1.58 12.93 18.53
N PRO A 421 -2.68 13.54 19.03
CA PRO A 421 -2.70 14.71 19.91
C PRO A 421 -1.99 14.44 21.25
N THR A 422 -1.53 15.49 21.91
CA THR A 422 -0.86 15.37 23.22
C THR A 422 -1.84 15.09 24.37
N ASN A 423 -3.13 15.32 24.13
CA ASN A 423 -4.22 15.02 25.06
C ASN A 423 -5.09 13.91 24.46
N GLY A 424 -5.24 12.80 25.19
CA GLY A 424 -6.00 11.64 24.73
C GLY A 424 -5.12 10.59 24.05
N PHE A 425 -5.76 9.71 23.28
CA PHE A 425 -5.06 8.63 22.56
C PHE A 425 -4.33 9.21 21.33
N PRO A 426 -3.01 9.02 21.18
CA PRO A 426 -2.21 9.71 20.18
C PRO A 426 -2.29 9.05 18.80
N ASN A 427 -3.43 9.13 18.14
CA ASN A 427 -3.70 8.46 16.86
C ASN A 427 -3.21 9.21 15.60
N ASN A 428 -2.50 10.34 15.72
CA ASN A 428 -2.20 11.22 14.59
C ASN A 428 -0.76 11.80 14.59
N GLY A 429 0.25 10.99 14.98
CA GLY A 429 1.67 11.36 14.96
C GLY A 429 2.57 10.23 14.45
N GLY A 430 3.89 10.36 14.59
CA GLY A 430 4.86 9.34 14.15
C GLY A 430 4.65 7.96 14.78
N TRP A 431 4.27 7.89 16.05
CA TRP A 431 3.91 6.62 16.69
C TRP A 431 2.68 5.97 16.06
N SER A 432 1.67 6.76 15.69
CA SER A 432 0.44 6.21 15.12
C SER A 432 0.62 5.70 13.70
N ILE A 433 1.61 6.19 12.94
CA ILE A 433 1.99 5.58 11.66
C ILE A 433 2.40 4.12 11.87
N ALA A 434 3.25 3.83 12.87
CA ALA A 434 3.62 2.44 13.19
C ALA A 434 2.39 1.60 13.58
N LEU A 435 1.48 2.17 14.38
CA LEU A 435 0.22 1.52 14.75
C LEU A 435 -0.66 1.22 13.53
N LYS A 436 -0.78 2.15 12.59
CA LYS A 436 -1.60 2.00 11.39
C LYS A 436 -1.01 0.99 10.42
N ILE A 437 0.31 0.99 10.23
CA ILE A 437 0.99 -0.07 9.45
C ILE A 437 0.74 -1.43 10.11
N HIS A 438 0.90 -1.53 11.44
CA HIS A 438 0.61 -2.76 12.17
C HIS A 438 -0.81 -3.25 11.89
N GLN A 439 -1.82 -2.39 12.05
CA GLN A 439 -3.22 -2.75 11.84
C GLN A 439 -3.52 -3.15 10.40
N ALA A 440 -2.97 -2.44 9.42
CA ALA A 440 -3.10 -2.79 8.01
C ALA A 440 -2.53 -4.19 7.72
N LEU A 441 -1.36 -4.52 8.26
CA LEU A 441 -0.73 -5.82 8.03
C LEU A 441 -1.38 -6.95 8.86
N SER A 442 -1.67 -6.73 10.14
CA SER A 442 -2.14 -7.80 11.03
C SER A 442 -3.64 -8.06 10.92
N VAL A 443 -4.45 -7.00 10.80
CA VAL A 443 -5.91 -7.09 10.71
C VAL A 443 -6.39 -6.91 9.28
N GLY A 444 -5.82 -5.97 8.55
CA GLY A 444 -6.15 -5.68 7.14
C GLY A 444 -5.59 -6.70 6.15
N MET A 445 -4.71 -7.61 6.60
CA MET A 445 -4.02 -8.59 5.75
C MET A 445 -3.35 -7.96 4.51
N GLU A 446 -2.96 -6.70 4.62
CA GLU A 446 -2.31 -5.99 3.53
C GLU A 446 -0.93 -6.64 3.25
N SER A 447 -0.60 -6.75 1.96
CA SER A 447 0.68 -7.28 1.48
C SER A 447 1.68 -6.17 1.16
N ALA A 448 1.22 -4.93 1.04
CA ALA A 448 2.08 -3.76 0.92
C ALA A 448 1.47 -2.54 1.62
N TRP A 449 2.31 -1.58 1.95
CA TRP A 449 1.88 -0.30 2.53
C TRP A 449 2.71 0.85 1.97
N LEU A 450 2.03 1.85 1.40
CA LEU A 450 2.66 3.00 0.77
C LEU A 450 2.14 4.30 1.39
N TYR A 451 3.06 5.17 1.80
CA TYR A 451 2.71 6.53 2.19
C TYR A 451 2.43 7.40 0.95
N TRP A 452 1.79 8.55 1.13
CA TRP A 452 1.59 9.50 0.03
C TRP A 452 2.91 10.09 -0.45
N THR A 453 3.41 11.17 0.16
CA THR A 453 4.70 11.76 -0.23
C THR A 453 5.82 11.30 0.70
N PHE A 454 6.95 10.83 0.17
CA PHE A 454 8.09 10.47 1.03
C PHE A 454 8.68 11.68 1.76
N SER A 455 8.98 12.75 1.04
CA SER A 455 9.59 13.96 1.61
C SER A 455 8.99 15.23 1.07
N GLU A 456 9.14 16.29 1.86
CA GLU A 456 8.97 17.66 1.38
C GLU A 456 9.91 17.97 0.20
N ASP A 457 9.57 19.02 -0.54
CA ASP A 457 10.44 19.54 -1.58
C ASP A 457 11.81 20.00 -1.02
N PRO A 458 12.88 19.93 -1.83
CA PRO A 458 14.20 20.39 -1.41
C PRO A 458 14.19 21.85 -0.96
N GLY A 459 14.83 22.14 0.18
CA GLY A 459 14.87 23.48 0.78
C GLY A 459 13.77 23.74 1.83
N THR A 460 12.74 22.89 1.93
CA THR A 460 11.76 22.95 3.01
C THR A 460 12.33 22.31 4.27
N SER A 461 12.33 23.04 5.38
CA SER A 461 12.92 22.57 6.65
C SER A 461 11.92 21.81 7.52
N GLN A 462 10.66 22.26 7.56
CA GLN A 462 9.61 21.65 8.37
C GLN A 462 9.03 20.42 7.68
N VAL A 463 8.67 19.39 8.46
CA VAL A 463 7.91 18.25 7.95
C VAL A 463 6.44 18.61 8.06
N GLY A 464 5.74 18.73 6.93
CA GLY A 464 4.30 18.96 6.85
C GLY A 464 3.51 17.68 7.01
N GLU A 465 2.18 17.77 6.91
CA GLU A 465 1.25 16.65 7.14
C GLU A 465 1.36 15.56 6.05
N PHE A 466 1.73 15.95 4.83
CA PHE A 466 1.69 15.08 3.65
C PHE A 466 3.00 14.34 3.33
N ALA A 467 4.08 14.61 4.08
CA ALA A 467 5.39 14.00 3.89
C ALA A 467 5.87 13.19 5.11
N LEU A 468 6.65 12.13 4.92
CA LEU A 468 7.29 11.42 6.05
C LEU A 468 8.49 12.19 6.62
N THR A 469 9.19 12.97 5.81
CA THR A 469 10.39 13.71 6.23
C THR A 469 10.64 14.97 5.42
N SER A 470 11.70 15.71 5.76
CA SER A 470 12.24 16.83 5.00
C SER A 470 13.76 16.65 4.88
N GLN A 471 14.42 17.44 4.03
CA GLN A 471 15.88 17.40 3.92
C GLN A 471 16.56 17.71 5.27
N THR A 472 15.98 18.62 6.06
CA THR A 472 16.52 19.02 7.37
C THR A 472 16.26 17.95 8.44
N ALA A 473 15.07 17.35 8.48
CA ALA A 473 14.74 16.33 9.47
C ALA A 473 15.39 14.97 9.15
N GLY A 474 15.52 14.63 7.86
CA GLY A 474 16.15 13.40 7.38
C GLY A 474 15.64 12.14 8.08
N ASN A 475 16.57 11.29 8.52
CA ASN A 475 16.25 10.06 9.25
C ASN A 475 15.82 10.27 10.72
N THR A 476 15.76 11.52 11.21
CA THR A 476 15.32 11.85 12.57
C THR A 476 13.87 12.33 12.63
N SER A 477 13.18 12.43 11.48
CA SER A 477 11.75 12.73 11.47
C SER A 477 10.94 11.66 12.22
N PRO A 478 10.06 12.02 13.18
CA PRO A 478 9.22 11.04 13.89
C PRO A 478 8.36 10.19 12.96
N LYS A 479 7.80 10.78 11.90
CA LYS A 479 6.98 10.05 10.92
C LYS A 479 7.78 9.05 10.10
N TYR A 480 8.95 9.47 9.63
CA TYR A 480 9.91 8.59 8.98
C TYR A 480 10.30 7.40 9.86
N VAL A 481 10.63 7.65 11.14
CA VAL A 481 11.02 6.59 12.08
C VAL A 481 9.87 5.63 12.36
N GLY A 482 8.65 6.14 12.51
CA GLY A 482 7.44 5.32 12.66
C GLY A 482 7.26 4.32 11.52
N ALA A 483 7.43 4.77 10.26
CA ALA A 483 7.40 3.90 9.10
C ALA A 483 8.62 2.96 9.01
N LYS A 484 9.81 3.46 9.37
CA LYS A 484 11.09 2.72 9.29
C LYS A 484 11.09 1.43 10.10
N HIS A 485 10.37 1.37 11.23
CA HIS A 485 10.21 0.16 12.04
C HIS A 485 9.66 -1.05 11.26
N PHE A 486 8.93 -0.80 10.17
CA PHE A 486 8.43 -1.83 9.26
C PHE A 486 9.28 -1.95 7.99
N PHE A 487 9.59 -0.83 7.34
CA PHE A 487 10.16 -0.83 5.98
C PHE A 487 11.57 -1.46 5.93
N LYS A 488 12.41 -1.20 6.94
CA LYS A 488 13.85 -1.51 6.86
C LYS A 488 14.13 -3.00 6.74
N TYR A 489 13.52 -3.81 7.61
CA TYR A 489 13.90 -5.22 7.77
C TYR A 489 12.83 -6.22 7.32
N ILE A 490 11.58 -5.78 7.10
CA ILE A 490 10.57 -6.62 6.47
C ILE A 490 10.74 -6.50 4.95
N ARG A 491 11.53 -7.41 4.37
CA ARG A 491 11.88 -7.39 2.93
C ARG A 491 10.79 -8.07 2.08
N PRO A 492 10.66 -7.70 0.79
CA PRO A 492 9.80 -8.41 -0.17
C PRO A 492 10.03 -9.91 -0.12
N GLY A 493 8.95 -10.68 -0.05
CA GLY A 493 8.99 -12.15 0.07
C GLY A 493 8.86 -12.67 1.50
N ALA A 494 8.95 -11.82 2.52
CA ALA A 494 8.72 -12.24 3.90
C ALA A 494 7.26 -12.66 4.13
N TRP A 495 7.03 -13.73 4.90
CA TRP A 495 5.70 -14.12 5.35
C TRP A 495 5.39 -13.43 6.68
N ARG A 496 4.21 -12.82 6.83
CA ARG A 496 3.68 -12.51 8.15
C ARG A 496 3.38 -13.83 8.86
N VAL A 497 3.91 -14.02 10.06
CA VAL A 497 3.71 -15.23 10.85
C VAL A 497 2.86 -14.96 12.10
N GLY A 498 2.38 -16.03 12.73
CA GLY A 498 1.57 -15.96 13.95
C GLY A 498 2.30 -15.20 15.06
N ALA A 499 1.59 -14.25 15.68
CA ALA A 499 2.06 -13.49 16.83
C ALA A 499 0.88 -13.20 17.75
N SER A 500 0.99 -13.60 19.02
CA SER A 500 -0.08 -13.41 20.01
C SER A 500 0.45 -12.74 21.26
N VAL A 501 -0.39 -11.92 21.90
CA VAL A 501 -0.05 -11.20 23.13
C VAL A 501 -0.92 -11.71 24.27
N ALA A 502 -0.30 -12.04 25.40
CA ALA A 502 -0.98 -12.43 26.63
C ALA A 502 -0.63 -11.49 27.79
N GLY A 503 -1.63 -11.16 28.61
CA GLY A 503 -1.45 -10.37 29.84
C GLY A 503 -1.47 -8.85 29.65
N ASN A 504 -1.65 -8.33 28.42
CA ASN A 504 -1.80 -6.89 28.18
C ASN A 504 -2.58 -6.61 26.88
N GLY A 505 -3.63 -5.80 26.94
CA GLY A 505 -4.45 -5.44 25.76
C GLY A 505 -3.95 -4.21 24.98
N ASP A 506 -3.01 -3.45 25.55
CA ASP A 506 -2.41 -2.27 24.93
C ASP A 506 -1.12 -2.63 24.17
N LEU A 507 -0.60 -3.84 24.32
CA LEU A 507 0.55 -4.32 23.57
C LEU A 507 0.11 -5.03 22.28
N LEU A 508 0.72 -4.62 21.17
CA LEU A 508 0.53 -5.20 19.86
C LEU A 508 1.85 -5.82 19.38
N ALA A 509 1.76 -6.96 18.68
CA ALA A 509 2.92 -7.67 18.17
C ALA A 509 2.67 -8.18 16.76
N GLY A 510 3.61 -7.94 15.84
CA GLY A 510 3.65 -8.56 14.52
C GLY A 510 5.01 -9.18 14.26
N ALA A 511 5.05 -10.30 13.55
CA ALA A 511 6.29 -10.99 13.21
C ALA A 511 6.31 -11.40 11.73
N TYR A 512 7.51 -11.41 11.15
CA TYR A 512 7.73 -11.61 9.71
C TYR A 512 8.95 -12.49 9.50
N LEU A 513 8.75 -13.64 8.86
CA LEU A 513 9.80 -14.60 8.54
C LEU A 513 10.16 -14.51 7.07
N HIS A 514 11.42 -14.23 6.76
CA HIS A 514 11.96 -14.33 5.41
C HIS A 514 12.85 -15.55 5.30
N GLU A 515 12.34 -16.60 4.66
CA GLU A 515 13.01 -17.90 4.64
C GLU A 515 14.28 -17.89 3.78
N ASP A 516 14.29 -17.17 2.65
CA ASP A 516 15.49 -17.12 1.78
C ASP A 516 16.60 -16.25 2.39
N ASN A 517 16.25 -15.05 2.87
CA ASN A 517 17.19 -14.15 3.56
C ASN A 517 17.60 -14.63 4.96
N LYS A 518 16.94 -15.69 5.48
CA LYS A 518 17.19 -16.22 6.83
C LYS A 518 17.05 -15.13 7.88
N THR A 519 15.94 -14.38 7.85
CA THR A 519 15.65 -13.33 8.84
C THR A 519 14.27 -13.49 9.49
N LEU A 520 14.18 -13.16 10.78
CA LEU A 520 12.93 -12.99 11.51
C LEU A 520 12.90 -11.56 12.06
N THR A 521 11.86 -10.81 11.70
CA THR A 521 11.61 -9.45 12.19
C THR A 521 10.37 -9.45 13.07
N ALA A 522 10.47 -8.98 14.30
CA ALA A 522 9.32 -8.74 15.18
C ALA A 522 9.18 -7.24 15.46
N VAL A 523 7.96 -6.70 15.36
CA VAL A 523 7.63 -5.31 15.69
C VAL A 523 6.60 -5.31 16.81
N LEU A 524 6.95 -4.70 17.94
CA LEU A 524 6.14 -4.59 19.14
C LEU A 524 5.77 -3.13 19.39
N ILE A 525 4.49 -2.86 19.62
CA ILE A 525 3.96 -1.50 19.80
C ILE A 525 3.21 -1.44 21.11
N ASN A 526 3.61 -0.52 21.99
CA ASN A 526 2.90 -0.26 23.24
C ASN A 526 1.95 0.92 23.06
N ALA A 527 0.65 0.67 23.13
CA ALA A 527 -0.41 1.69 23.11
C ALA A 527 -0.78 2.20 24.51
N GLY A 528 -0.09 1.72 25.54
CA GLY A 528 -0.26 2.13 26.93
C GLY A 528 0.62 3.31 27.32
N THR A 529 0.25 3.93 28.44
CA THR A 529 0.93 5.11 29.00
C THR A 529 2.12 4.77 29.90
N MET A 530 2.42 3.48 30.09
CA MET A 530 3.50 2.99 30.95
C MET A 530 4.43 2.08 30.15
N ALA A 531 5.72 2.08 30.47
CA ALA A 531 6.66 1.14 29.88
C ALA A 531 6.33 -0.31 30.29
N LEU A 532 6.54 -1.25 29.37
CA LEU A 532 6.29 -2.67 29.56
C LEU A 532 7.58 -3.46 29.35
N THR A 533 7.92 -4.35 30.29
CA THR A 533 8.93 -5.38 30.05
C THR A 533 8.20 -6.65 29.59
N VAL A 534 8.53 -7.10 28.39
CA VAL A 534 7.85 -8.16 27.68
C VAL A 534 8.79 -9.33 27.51
N THR A 535 8.31 -10.54 27.82
CA THR A 535 9.00 -11.78 27.45
C THR A 535 8.48 -12.23 26.10
N VAL A 536 9.37 -12.37 25.13
CA VAL A 536 9.05 -12.85 23.79
C VAL A 536 9.53 -14.29 23.68
N ASN A 537 8.62 -15.20 23.36
CA ASN A 537 8.90 -16.61 23.13
C ASN A 537 8.73 -16.93 21.65
N LEU A 538 9.73 -17.57 21.08
CA LEU A 538 9.76 -17.99 19.69
C LEU A 538 9.46 -19.48 19.62
N HIS A 539 8.35 -19.83 18.99
CA HIS A 539 7.87 -21.19 18.75
C HIS A 539 8.09 -21.58 17.30
N ASP A 540 8.42 -22.85 17.09
CA ASP A 540 8.70 -23.43 15.77
C ASP A 540 9.75 -22.64 14.97
N ALA A 541 10.57 -21.86 15.69
CA ALA A 541 11.50 -20.95 15.08
C ALA A 541 12.72 -21.73 14.56
N PRO A 542 13.19 -21.37 13.36
CA PRO A 542 14.52 -21.72 12.84
C PRO A 542 15.65 -21.60 13.89
N VAL A 543 16.80 -22.24 13.70
CA VAL A 543 17.98 -22.00 14.56
C VAL A 543 18.30 -20.50 14.55
N LEU A 544 18.34 -19.89 15.74
CA LEU A 544 18.51 -18.45 15.93
C LEU A 544 19.96 -18.10 16.33
N PRO A 545 20.44 -16.89 16.02
CA PRO A 545 21.67 -16.37 16.59
C PRO A 545 21.51 -16.15 18.11
N ASN A 546 22.62 -16.17 18.86
CA ASN A 546 22.59 -15.91 20.31
C ASN A 546 22.31 -14.44 20.68
N THR A 547 22.40 -13.53 19.72
CA THR A 547 22.23 -12.09 19.91
C THR A 547 21.30 -11.55 18.84
N LEU A 548 20.33 -10.76 19.27
CA LEU A 548 19.33 -10.10 18.44
C LEU A 548 19.63 -8.60 18.38
N ASN A 549 19.42 -7.99 17.22
CA ASN A 549 19.47 -6.54 17.07
C ASN A 549 18.12 -5.95 17.49
N VAL A 550 18.14 -4.86 18.26
CA VAL A 550 16.93 -4.22 18.80
C VAL A 550 16.96 -2.73 18.49
N PHE A 551 15.86 -2.20 17.93
CA PHE A 551 15.69 -0.78 17.64
C PHE A 551 14.47 -0.25 18.39
N THR A 552 14.66 0.73 19.27
CA THR A 552 13.61 1.26 20.13
C THR A 552 13.35 2.73 19.82
N SER A 553 12.08 3.11 19.74
CA SER A 553 11.66 4.51 19.61
C SER A 553 10.59 4.87 20.64
N ASP A 554 10.69 6.08 21.17
CA ASP A 554 9.70 6.76 22.01
C ASP A 554 9.69 8.26 21.72
N ASN A 555 8.91 9.03 22.49
CA ASN A 555 8.76 10.47 22.26
C ASN A 555 10.06 11.29 22.43
N SER A 556 11.05 10.77 23.14
CA SER A 556 12.31 11.45 23.44
C SER A 556 13.49 10.89 22.65
N ASN A 557 13.44 9.61 22.30
CA ASN A 557 14.54 8.90 21.66
C ASN A 557 14.02 8.10 20.48
N LEU A 558 14.46 8.45 19.28
CA LEU A 558 14.08 7.76 18.06
C LEU A 558 15.19 6.82 17.61
N TRP A 559 14.80 5.62 17.13
CA TRP A 559 15.67 4.63 16.49
C TRP A 559 16.94 4.26 17.29
N GLN A 560 16.81 4.07 18.60
CA GLN A 560 17.91 3.68 19.47
C GLN A 560 18.29 2.22 19.27
N ALA A 561 19.50 1.98 18.77
CA ALA A 561 20.03 0.63 18.56
C ALA A 561 20.58 0.03 19.86
N SER A 562 20.25 -1.23 20.11
CA SER A 562 20.74 -2.04 21.21
C SER A 562 20.72 -3.53 20.81
N THR A 563 21.03 -4.41 21.75
CA THR A 563 20.96 -5.86 21.52
C THR A 563 20.21 -6.56 22.64
N ALA A 564 19.64 -7.72 22.34
CA ALA A 564 19.06 -8.63 23.33
C ALA A 564 19.70 -10.02 23.19
N SER A 565 19.99 -10.65 24.31
CA SER A 565 20.41 -12.05 24.33
C SER A 565 19.20 -12.96 24.31
N ILE A 566 19.24 -14.00 23.48
CA ILE A 566 18.20 -15.03 23.43
C ILE A 566 18.70 -16.30 24.10
N ASN A 567 17.86 -16.88 24.96
CA ASN A 567 18.15 -18.11 25.68
C ASN A 567 16.98 -19.07 25.47
N GLN A 568 17.25 -20.26 24.92
CA GLN A 568 16.24 -21.30 24.70
C GLN A 568 14.99 -20.80 23.94
N GLY A 569 15.18 -19.96 22.92
CA GLY A 569 14.06 -19.41 22.13
C GLY A 569 13.31 -18.26 22.80
N SER A 570 13.75 -17.78 23.97
CA SER A 570 13.09 -16.70 24.71
C SER A 570 14.04 -15.53 24.99
N PHE A 571 13.52 -14.31 24.92
CA PHE A 571 14.25 -13.09 25.25
C PHE A 571 13.32 -12.05 25.88
N GLN A 572 13.89 -11.04 26.53
CA GLN A 572 13.13 -9.93 27.11
C GLN A 572 13.51 -8.60 26.47
N VAL A 573 12.51 -7.75 26.27
CA VAL A 573 12.68 -6.37 25.82
C VAL A 573 11.78 -5.43 26.60
N THR A 574 12.23 -4.20 26.81
CA THR A 574 11.42 -3.14 27.42
C THR A 574 10.92 -2.21 26.33
N ILE A 575 9.60 -2.03 26.25
CA ILE A 575 8.93 -1.16 25.29
C ILE A 575 8.44 0.08 26.06
N PRO A 576 8.94 1.28 25.75
CA PRO A 576 8.49 2.52 26.40
C PRO A 576 6.98 2.77 26.24
N ALA A 577 6.43 3.67 27.04
CA ALA A 577 5.06 4.17 26.86
C ALA A 577 4.92 4.83 25.48
N TYR A 578 3.87 4.49 24.72
CA TYR A 578 3.74 4.89 23.31
C TYR A 578 5.03 4.68 22.50
N GLY A 579 5.69 3.56 22.76
CA GLY A 579 6.95 3.18 22.14
C GLY A 579 6.75 2.10 21.08
N VAL A 580 7.75 1.99 20.19
CA VAL A 580 7.87 0.93 19.19
C VAL A 580 9.22 0.27 19.34
N VAL A 581 9.25 -1.06 19.33
CA VAL A 581 10.47 -1.86 19.35
C VAL A 581 10.46 -2.81 18.15
N THR A 582 11.51 -2.76 17.33
CA THR A 582 11.77 -3.75 16.28
C THR A 582 12.94 -4.63 16.70
N VAL A 583 12.74 -5.94 16.65
CA VAL A 583 13.76 -6.96 16.96
C VAL A 583 14.06 -7.75 15.70
N ILE A 584 15.35 -7.89 15.37
CA ILE A 584 15.84 -8.62 14.20
C ILE A 584 16.71 -9.79 14.65
N ALA A 585 16.35 -10.98 14.16
CA ALA A 585 17.21 -12.15 14.18
C ALA A 585 17.71 -12.39 12.75
N ASP A 586 19.03 -12.32 12.54
CA ASP A 586 19.68 -12.65 11.27
C ASP A 586 20.30 -14.05 11.33
N GLY A 587 20.37 -14.77 10.21
CA GLY A 587 20.94 -16.13 10.16
C GLY A 587 19.99 -17.22 10.66
N VAL A 588 18.69 -16.98 10.57
CA VAL A 588 17.57 -17.84 10.96
C VAL A 588 17.50 -19.07 10.04
N SER A 589 17.89 -20.27 10.50
CA SER A 589 17.90 -21.50 9.69
C SER A 589 16.67 -22.39 9.86
N THR A 590 15.73 -22.37 8.89
CA THR A 590 14.46 -23.12 8.97
C THR A 590 14.72 -24.62 8.99
N THR A 591 14.33 -25.28 10.08
CA THR A 591 14.26 -26.73 10.17
C THR A 591 12.79 -27.11 10.09
N GLY A 592 12.39 -27.84 9.04
CA GLY A 592 11.04 -28.37 8.93
C GLY A 592 10.75 -29.29 10.10
N THR A 593 9.79 -28.93 10.95
CA THR A 593 9.36 -29.76 12.08
C THR A 593 7.93 -30.19 11.83
N GLU A 594 7.71 -31.48 11.60
CA GLU A 594 6.40 -32.09 11.36
C GLU A 594 6.10 -33.05 12.51
N SER A 595 4.91 -32.94 13.13
CA SER A 595 4.46 -33.83 14.20
C SER A 595 3.53 -34.91 13.66
N ILE A 596 3.83 -36.19 13.88
CA ILE A 596 3.11 -37.32 13.30
C ILE A 596 2.30 -38.06 14.39
N SER A 597 1.08 -38.51 14.06
CA SER A 597 0.30 -39.46 14.85
C SER A 597 0.64 -40.92 14.47
N ASP A 598 0.67 -41.81 15.46
CA ASP A 598 1.10 -43.20 15.30
C ASP A 598 0.25 -43.97 14.27
N GLY A 599 0.88 -44.53 13.21
CA GLY A 599 0.27 -45.58 12.37
C GLY A 599 -0.07 -45.28 10.90
N SER A 600 0.33 -44.17 10.29
CA SER A 600 0.12 -43.91 8.84
C SER A 600 1.43 -43.68 8.08
N GLU A 601 1.55 -44.20 6.85
CA GLU A 601 2.59 -43.82 5.88
C GLU A 601 2.35 -42.37 5.42
N GLN A 602 3.41 -41.56 5.38
CA GLN A 602 3.35 -40.13 5.09
C GLN A 602 4.48 -39.77 4.12
N PHE A 603 4.22 -38.81 3.24
CA PHE A 603 5.18 -38.31 2.25
C PHE A 603 5.55 -36.87 2.59
N PHE A 604 6.84 -36.60 2.72
CA PHE A 604 7.36 -35.26 2.99
C PHE A 604 8.15 -34.74 1.80
N ARG A 605 7.89 -33.49 1.41
CA ARG A 605 8.82 -32.76 0.55
C ARG A 605 9.89 -32.13 1.43
N ASN A 606 11.14 -32.47 1.18
CA ASN A 606 12.26 -31.84 1.87
C ASN A 606 12.36 -30.37 1.50
N HIS A 607 12.82 -29.54 2.43
CA HIS A 607 13.18 -28.15 2.17
C HIS A 607 14.49 -27.83 2.90
N PRO A 608 15.55 -27.36 2.20
CA PRO A 608 15.62 -27.17 0.75
C PRO A 608 15.53 -28.49 -0.03
N ASN A 609 15.01 -28.40 -1.26
CA ASN A 609 15.01 -29.46 -2.27
C ASN A 609 15.76 -28.98 -3.51
N PRO A 610 16.87 -29.63 -3.94
CA PRO A 610 17.45 -30.87 -3.41
C PRO A 610 18.02 -30.73 -1.99
N PHE A 611 18.23 -31.86 -1.31
CA PHE A 611 18.93 -31.92 -0.02
C PHE A 611 20.33 -31.29 -0.14
N ALA A 612 20.81 -30.69 0.95
CA ALA A 612 22.20 -30.22 1.04
C ALA A 612 23.20 -31.40 1.11
N ASP A 613 24.49 -31.12 0.87
CA ASP A 613 25.60 -32.10 0.92
C ASP A 613 25.59 -32.97 2.19
N GLN A 614 25.11 -32.41 3.29
CA GLN A 614 24.79 -33.16 4.50
C GLN A 614 23.50 -32.62 5.11
N THR A 615 22.48 -33.47 5.23
CA THR A 615 21.21 -33.14 5.87
C THR A 615 21.05 -33.94 7.16
N ARG A 616 20.70 -33.27 8.25
CA ARG A 616 20.29 -33.92 9.50
C ARG A 616 18.77 -33.99 9.55
N LEU A 617 18.22 -35.17 9.76
CA LEU A 617 16.80 -35.38 9.98
C LEU A 617 16.60 -35.80 11.43
N GLN A 618 15.89 -34.96 12.18
CA GLN A 618 15.57 -35.22 13.57
C GLN A 618 14.09 -35.58 13.68
N PHE A 619 13.78 -36.64 14.43
CA PHE A 619 12.40 -37.06 14.68
C PHE A 619 12.26 -37.58 16.11
N ARG A 620 11.06 -37.47 16.69
CA ARG A 620 10.79 -37.93 18.06
C ARG A 620 9.77 -39.06 18.04
N ILE A 621 10.03 -40.14 18.76
CA ILE A 621 9.05 -41.21 18.99
C ILE A 621 8.55 -41.16 20.43
N ALA A 622 7.23 -41.29 20.62
CA ALA A 622 6.59 -41.22 21.94
C ALA A 622 6.70 -42.52 22.75
N LYS A 623 6.87 -43.65 22.06
CA LYS A 623 7.05 -44.99 22.63
C LYS A 623 7.93 -45.81 21.70
N GLN A 624 8.43 -46.95 22.19
CA GLN A 624 9.12 -47.93 21.36
C GLN A 624 8.24 -48.33 20.15
N GLY A 625 8.83 -48.34 18.96
CA GLY A 625 8.14 -48.67 17.72
C GLY A 625 9.13 -48.86 16.58
N ARG A 626 8.67 -49.50 15.50
CA ARG A 626 9.44 -49.55 14.25
C ARG A 626 9.29 -48.22 13.53
N VAL A 627 10.41 -47.66 13.10
CA VAL A 627 10.44 -46.46 12.24
C VAL A 627 11.09 -46.86 10.93
N SER A 628 10.40 -46.54 9.83
CA SER A 628 10.92 -46.67 8.47
C SER A 628 10.94 -45.28 7.84
N LEU A 629 12.11 -44.82 7.43
CA LEU A 629 12.39 -43.52 6.82
C LEU A 629 13.29 -43.72 5.61
N TRP A 630 12.90 -43.17 4.47
CA TRP A 630 13.64 -43.25 3.22
C TRP A 630 13.48 -41.97 2.40
N VAL A 631 14.35 -41.81 1.41
CA VAL A 631 14.35 -40.70 0.45
C VAL A 631 13.93 -41.24 -0.91
N GLU A 632 13.10 -40.48 -1.62
CA GLU A 632 12.70 -40.76 -3.00
C GLU A 632 13.17 -39.63 -3.93
N ASP A 633 13.45 -39.95 -5.20
CA ASP A 633 13.67 -38.95 -6.23
C ASP A 633 12.34 -38.44 -6.83
N GLU A 634 12.42 -37.49 -7.76
CA GLU A 634 11.26 -36.88 -8.42
C GLU A 634 10.35 -37.87 -9.18
N SER A 635 10.86 -39.08 -9.46
CA SER A 635 10.09 -40.16 -10.10
C SER A 635 9.39 -41.10 -9.11
N GLY A 636 9.52 -40.83 -7.80
CA GLY A 636 9.02 -41.71 -6.73
C GLY A 636 9.90 -42.94 -6.49
N ARG A 637 11.12 -42.97 -7.05
CA ARG A 637 12.05 -44.08 -6.81
C ARG A 637 12.79 -43.86 -5.50
N ARG A 638 12.72 -44.83 -4.60
CA ARG A 638 13.51 -44.84 -3.36
C ARG A 638 15.02 -44.81 -3.67
N VAL A 639 15.70 -43.74 -3.27
CA VAL A 639 17.14 -43.54 -3.48
C VAL A 639 17.98 -43.84 -2.24
N SER A 640 17.41 -43.75 -1.04
CA SER A 640 18.14 -44.08 0.20
C SER A 640 17.20 -44.51 1.32
N VAL A 641 17.61 -45.45 2.18
CA VAL A 641 16.90 -45.81 3.41
C VAL A 641 17.73 -45.29 4.58
N LEU A 642 17.14 -44.40 5.38
CA LEU A 642 17.83 -43.71 6.47
C LEU A 642 17.59 -44.39 7.81
N GLN A 643 16.41 -45.01 7.98
CA GLN A 643 16.02 -45.78 9.15
C GLN A 643 15.06 -46.88 8.72
N ASP A 644 15.26 -48.12 9.17
CA ASP A 644 14.23 -49.17 9.06
C ASP A 644 14.38 -50.20 10.19
N ASP A 645 14.25 -49.75 11.45
CA ASP A 645 14.46 -50.60 12.62
C ASP A 645 13.50 -50.28 13.76
N VAL A 646 13.46 -51.17 14.76
CA VAL A 646 12.77 -50.94 16.03
C VAL A 646 13.64 -50.05 16.92
N LEU A 647 13.19 -48.82 17.13
CA LEU A 647 13.84 -47.90 18.05
C LEU A 647 13.39 -48.19 19.48
N THR A 648 14.35 -48.57 20.33
CA THR A 648 14.10 -49.14 21.67
C THR A 648 13.86 -48.09 22.75
N SER A 649 14.10 -46.81 22.47
CA SER A 649 13.93 -45.71 23.42
C SER A 649 12.97 -44.64 22.90
N PRO A 650 11.96 -44.23 23.69
CA PRO A 650 11.24 -42.98 23.46
C PRO A 650 12.21 -41.79 23.49
N GLY A 651 11.97 -40.78 22.68
CA GLY A 651 12.83 -39.58 22.65
C GLY A 651 13.19 -39.12 21.24
N LEU A 652 14.13 -38.17 21.19
CA LEU A 652 14.65 -37.60 19.96
C LEU A 652 15.68 -38.55 19.34
N HIS A 653 15.54 -38.78 18.03
CA HIS A 653 16.43 -39.56 17.20
C HIS A 653 16.91 -38.66 16.05
N GLU A 654 18.13 -38.94 15.56
CA GLU A 654 18.74 -38.21 14.45
C GLU A 654 19.29 -39.21 13.44
N VAL A 655 19.05 -38.95 12.16
CA VAL A 655 19.72 -39.64 11.04
C VAL A 655 20.38 -38.63 10.11
N LEU A 656 21.46 -39.06 9.49
CA LEU A 656 22.19 -38.27 8.51
C LEU A 656 21.89 -38.76 7.10
N PHE A 657 21.61 -37.83 6.20
CA PHE A 657 21.53 -38.08 4.77
C PHE A 657 22.65 -37.33 4.05
N THR A 658 23.33 -38.04 3.16
CA THR A 658 24.35 -37.52 2.24
C THR A 658 23.92 -38.00 0.85
N PRO A 659 23.52 -37.08 -0.07
CA PRO A 659 22.95 -37.40 -1.38
C PRO A 659 23.80 -38.30 -2.28
#